data_AF-A0AAU9JD35-F1
#
_entry.id   AF-A0AAU9JD35-F1
#
_cell.length_a   1.000
_cell.length_b   1.000
_cell.length_c   1.000
_cell.angle_alpha   90.00
_cell.angle_beta   90.00
_cell.angle_gamma   90.00
#
_symmetry.space_group_name_H-M   'P 1'
#
loop_
_entity.id
_entity.type
_entity.pdbx_description
1 polymer ?
#
loop_
_entity_poly.entity_id
_entity_poly.type
_entity_poly.pdbx_seq_one_letter_code
_entity_poly.pdbx_strand_id
1 'polypeptide(L)'
;MSKFLRRVGTKKQVFSYDITVHYLEMALTLPVRINVVWKRRKKRIETRNKNALSPSVGRVEINETLTMINTLYQEKSGQFMKKKAALSFQAIVEGKGMKKVGNLELNIADYHVNPLNEQVFSVAGCPDKNSRVCISVRAQPLGEAVLADNMSEASGVSGISMGTEGDYNGQLFNEQDLTGFEEETHQQRVVPGVNGKPPMLKPILRLPESGPMNPMRIAEAMENQRIKLEEDSSSSKLSDFRAQISLLERENQQLKTDKEELKVELGIQYEKFKKERENLLEHIKKVDTEREDFRKREEKIKIKLTKAEDKLLKMKSINENLLQDLKDAELNSSQNSGDTERLRNEAQKLKENVGFLQEKVKGLESQIEEMNRENANLKNSLSYSQEQNNQLKTTIDRMRQEFSDSREQLVGNAPEDSSFAAYKKKTDLMINNYKREIALHEQEKEEALSRQTELMLELQKAKSDVSMIEDKYKYRLKELETENNEIKEENNNLNQRLDEESQSKRLLERQTMTAKGDVESKLIRLNKQYQELKAQKEQLEVQLAESERTHKQSQMDTDSYNVQKLQEKISSQEKSLNRLKQELKEKDLELEDIYSHKETLEKDNFTLREQLKLATTTEFSDPANLILQDQIHDLEQKLLASESAHKEDKISSSRQISMLEKQLEILENKKRDITAEYEEKLSKLAIENQMLRQNSSENKRSQPEVKSTSQLAASVQEENLKQELRILELEVAESKSKSEQLQADFKQMEKKYVDAKMGWANSDLEKESLIQKYRDAQEQLRDYSSQFTMMEVELYKINERFGQTLNNNNELEMEIQALRQQMEEGDKSKKKKH
;
A
#
# COMPACT_ATOMS: atom_id res chain seq x y z
N MET A 1 -5.73 -30.95 0.56
CA MET A 1 -6.34 -32.10 1.27
C MET A 1 -5.40 -32.95 2.17
N SER A 2 -4.10 -33.10 1.90
CA SER A 2 -3.21 -34.03 2.63
C SER A 2 -3.11 -33.85 4.15
N LYS A 3 -3.23 -32.62 4.68
CA LYS A 3 -3.23 -32.34 6.13
C LYS A 3 -4.53 -32.73 6.83
N PHE A 4 -5.64 -32.84 6.10
CA PHE A 4 -6.93 -33.24 6.63
C PHE A 4 -7.00 -34.77 6.76
N LEU A 5 -6.56 -35.49 5.73
CA LEU A 5 -6.47 -36.96 5.75
C LEU A 5 -5.58 -37.47 6.89
N ARG A 6 -4.46 -36.81 7.19
CA ARG A 6 -3.59 -37.15 8.33
C ARG A 6 -4.23 -36.96 9.71
N ARG A 7 -5.41 -36.33 9.81
CA ARG A 7 -6.12 -36.12 11.08
C ARG A 7 -7.27 -37.10 11.30
N VAL A 8 -7.67 -37.84 10.27
CA VAL A 8 -8.75 -38.82 10.37
C VAL A 8 -8.30 -39.93 11.32
N GLY A 9 -9.06 -40.16 12.40
CA GLY A 9 -8.75 -41.15 13.43
C GLY A 9 -7.78 -40.68 14.53
N THR A 10 -7.52 -39.38 14.65
CA THR A 10 -6.73 -38.80 15.76
C THR A 10 -7.62 -38.16 16.83
N LYS A 11 -7.23 -38.25 18.11
CA LYS A 11 -7.95 -37.63 19.23
C LYS A 11 -7.49 -36.19 19.42
N LYS A 12 -8.42 -35.23 19.38
CA LYS A 12 -8.13 -33.80 19.54
C LYS A 12 -8.03 -33.46 21.03
N GLN A 13 -6.94 -32.80 21.44
CA GLN A 13 -6.78 -32.25 22.79
C GLN A 13 -6.23 -30.82 22.74
N VAL A 14 -6.65 -29.98 23.69
CA VAL A 14 -6.28 -28.57 23.75
C VAL A 14 -5.39 -28.32 24.96
N PHE A 15 -4.28 -27.61 24.73
CA PHE A 15 -3.29 -27.28 25.74
C PHE A 15 -3.03 -25.76 25.75
N SER A 16 -2.84 -25.17 26.92
CA SER A 16 -2.14 -23.89 27.07
C SER A 16 -0.64 -24.16 27.10
N TYR A 17 0.14 -23.43 26.30
CA TYR A 17 1.60 -23.52 26.32
C TYR A 17 2.19 -22.19 26.76
N ASP A 18 3.04 -22.25 27.76
CA ASP A 18 3.79 -21.12 28.30
C ASP A 18 5.26 -21.26 27.91
N ILE A 19 5.75 -20.34 27.09
CA ILE A 19 7.16 -20.28 26.68
C ILE A 19 7.81 -19.09 27.38
N THR A 20 8.60 -19.35 28.40
CA THR A 20 9.38 -18.32 29.10
C THR A 20 10.73 -18.15 28.41
N VAL A 21 11.06 -16.93 28.00
CA VAL A 21 12.37 -16.59 27.45
C VAL A 21 13.18 -15.94 28.56
N HIS A 22 14.19 -16.65 29.07
CA HIS A 22 15.00 -16.19 30.21
C HIS A 22 16.02 -15.16 29.79
N TYR A 23 16.92 -15.53 28.88
CA TYR A 23 17.90 -14.62 28.31
C TYR A 23 18.18 -14.93 26.84
N LEU A 24 18.65 -13.91 26.14
CA LEU A 24 19.09 -13.97 24.76
C LEU A 24 20.53 -13.46 24.67
N GLU A 25 21.39 -14.25 24.06
CA GLU A 25 22.79 -13.93 23.83
C GLU A 25 23.03 -13.87 22.32
N MET A 26 23.38 -12.69 21.81
CA MET A 26 23.76 -12.48 20.42
C MET A 26 24.64 -11.22 20.28
N ALA A 27 25.71 -11.33 19.51
CA ALA A 27 26.56 -10.21 19.15
C ALA A 27 25.99 -9.48 17.92
N LEU A 28 25.64 -8.19 18.09
CA LEU A 28 25.15 -7.33 17.01
C LEU A 28 26.07 -6.13 16.84
N THR A 29 26.17 -5.61 15.60
CA THR A 29 27.06 -4.48 15.27
C THR A 29 26.56 -3.12 15.74
N LEU A 30 25.27 -3.02 16.09
CA LEU A 30 24.62 -1.79 16.54
C LEU A 30 23.79 -2.08 17.79
N PRO A 31 23.64 -1.10 18.70
CA PRO A 31 22.69 -1.21 19.79
C PRO A 31 21.27 -1.27 19.24
N VAL A 32 20.51 -2.27 19.68
CA VAL A 32 19.14 -2.50 19.22
C VAL A 32 18.25 -2.85 20.40
N ARG A 33 16.93 -2.67 20.25
CA ARG A 33 15.98 -3.26 21.19
C ARG A 33 15.44 -4.56 20.61
N ILE A 34 15.43 -5.63 21.37
CA ILE A 34 14.94 -6.92 20.91
C ILE A 34 13.47 -7.09 21.31
N ASN A 35 12.67 -7.60 20.37
CA ASN A 35 11.31 -8.06 20.59
C ASN A 35 11.23 -9.55 20.20
N VAL A 36 10.69 -10.39 21.08
CA VAL A 36 10.50 -11.83 20.81
C VAL A 36 9.05 -12.06 20.44
N VAL A 37 8.83 -12.64 19.26
CA VAL A 37 7.50 -12.82 18.69
C VAL A 37 7.23 -14.29 18.43
N TRP A 38 6.19 -14.84 19.07
CA TRP A 38 5.64 -16.16 18.79
C TRP A 38 4.46 -16.06 17.82
N LYS A 39 4.61 -16.59 16.60
CA LYS A 39 3.57 -16.52 15.56
C LYS A 39 3.01 -17.90 15.21
N ARG A 40 1.68 -18.00 15.17
CA ARG A 40 0.93 -19.18 14.67
C ARG A 40 -0.22 -18.75 13.77
N ARG A 41 -0.10 -19.01 12.46
CA ARG A 41 -1.08 -18.58 11.46
C ARG A 41 -1.35 -17.06 11.58
N LYS A 42 -2.57 -16.67 11.95
CA LYS A 42 -3.00 -15.28 12.18
C LYS A 42 -2.76 -14.80 13.62
N LYS A 43 -2.58 -15.70 14.60
CA LYS A 43 -2.32 -15.34 16.00
C LYS A 43 -0.85 -14.98 16.19
N ARG A 44 -0.58 -13.86 16.85
CA ARG A 44 0.76 -13.33 17.14
C ARG A 44 0.77 -12.89 18.60
N ILE A 45 1.79 -13.32 19.33
CA ILE A 45 2.04 -12.90 20.73
C ILE A 45 3.48 -12.45 20.78
N GLU A 46 3.75 -11.37 21.49
CA GLU A 46 5.07 -10.77 21.60
C GLU A 46 5.38 -10.33 23.02
N THR A 47 6.67 -10.22 23.33
CA THR A 47 7.15 -9.71 24.61
C THR A 47 6.70 -8.26 24.82
N ARG A 48 6.31 -7.94 26.06
CA ARG A 48 5.87 -6.60 26.47
C ARG A 48 7.04 -5.63 26.46
N ASN A 49 8.18 -6.02 27.03
CA ASN A 49 9.35 -5.16 27.11
C ASN A 49 10.27 -5.38 25.91
N LYS A 50 10.70 -4.25 25.34
CA LYS A 50 11.69 -4.22 24.26
C LYS A 50 13.06 -4.07 24.88
N ASN A 51 13.65 -5.20 25.26
CA ASN A 51 14.90 -5.20 26.02
C ASN A 51 16.07 -4.71 25.15
N ALA A 52 16.85 -3.75 25.67
CA ALA A 52 17.98 -3.19 24.97
C ALA A 52 19.15 -4.18 24.95
N LEU A 53 19.70 -4.43 23.77
CA LEU A 53 20.85 -5.29 23.55
C LEU A 53 22.00 -4.44 22.99
N SER A 54 23.03 -4.25 23.81
CA SER A 54 24.25 -3.52 23.44
C SER A 54 25.26 -4.44 22.76
N PRO A 55 26.01 -3.98 21.74
CA PRO A 55 27.12 -4.72 21.13
C PRO A 55 28.18 -5.18 22.13
N SER A 56 28.37 -4.43 23.23
CA SER A 56 29.40 -4.70 24.24
C SER A 56 29.04 -5.80 25.22
N VAL A 57 27.76 -5.97 25.54
CA VAL A 57 27.29 -6.95 26.53
C VAL A 57 26.91 -8.26 25.84
N GLY A 58 26.34 -8.18 24.62
CA GLY A 58 25.98 -9.36 23.82
C GLY A 58 24.94 -10.29 24.47
N ARG A 59 24.46 -10.00 25.68
CA ARG A 59 23.47 -10.78 26.43
C ARG A 59 22.43 -9.85 27.04
N VAL A 60 21.18 -10.27 27.01
CA VAL A 60 20.04 -9.55 27.60
C VAL A 60 19.13 -10.52 28.34
N GLU A 61 18.77 -10.17 29.58
CA GLU A 61 17.76 -10.89 30.36
C GLU A 61 16.38 -10.37 29.97
N ILE A 62 15.47 -11.29 29.66
CA ILE A 62 14.12 -11.00 29.20
C ILE A 62 13.11 -11.43 30.27
N ASN A 63 13.23 -12.65 30.79
CA ASN A 63 12.37 -13.24 31.83
C ASN A 63 10.85 -13.05 31.58
N GLU A 64 10.42 -13.12 30.32
CA GLU A 64 9.01 -12.96 29.95
C GLU A 64 8.41 -14.25 29.43
N THR A 65 7.14 -14.48 29.75
CA THR A 65 6.39 -15.68 29.35
C THR A 65 5.38 -15.36 28.26
N LEU A 66 5.46 -16.10 27.15
CA LEU A 66 4.53 -16.05 26.03
C LEU A 66 3.56 -17.23 26.13
N THR A 67 2.27 -16.95 26.36
CA THR A 67 1.23 -17.99 26.54
C THR A 67 0.36 -18.14 25.30
N MET A 68 0.24 -19.34 24.73
CA MET A 68 -0.62 -19.60 23.57
C MET A 68 -1.37 -20.93 23.65
N ILE A 69 -2.68 -20.89 23.39
CA ILE A 69 -3.52 -22.09 23.32
C ILE A 69 -3.26 -22.86 22.02
N ASN A 70 -2.86 -24.12 22.14
CA ASN A 70 -2.56 -25.02 21.04
C ASN A 70 -3.34 -26.33 21.09
N THR A 71 -4.01 -26.63 19.98
CA THR A 71 -4.59 -27.95 19.73
C THR A 71 -3.53 -28.91 19.22
N LEU A 72 -3.40 -30.04 19.89
CA LEU A 72 -2.64 -31.20 19.45
C LEU A 72 -3.58 -32.33 19.04
N TYR A 73 -3.07 -33.23 18.19
CA TYR A 73 -3.78 -34.40 17.69
C TYR A 73 -2.99 -35.62 18.14
N GLN A 74 -3.61 -36.48 18.94
CA GLN A 74 -3.03 -37.71 19.43
C GLN A 74 -3.36 -38.84 18.46
N GLU A 75 -2.36 -39.54 17.97
CA GLU A 75 -2.54 -40.73 17.15
C GLU A 75 -2.99 -41.92 17.99
N LYS A 76 -3.48 -42.99 17.35
CA LYS A 76 -3.86 -44.23 18.05
C LYS A 76 -2.69 -44.88 18.81
N SER A 77 -1.45 -44.57 18.42
CA SER A 77 -0.22 -44.95 19.12
C SER A 77 -0.04 -44.25 20.48
N GLY A 78 -0.88 -43.27 20.80
CA GLY A 78 -0.75 -42.43 21.99
C GLY A 78 0.22 -41.26 21.82
N GLN A 79 1.01 -41.22 20.73
CA GLN A 79 1.92 -40.12 20.45
C GLN A 79 1.19 -38.92 19.83
N PHE A 80 1.56 -37.71 20.24
CA PHE A 80 1.04 -36.50 19.62
C PHE A 80 1.76 -36.19 18.31
N MET A 81 1.00 -35.82 17.29
CA MET A 81 1.55 -35.34 16.03
C MET A 81 2.45 -34.11 16.27
N LYS A 82 3.59 -34.09 15.59
CA LYS A 82 4.56 -32.98 15.66
C LYS A 82 3.87 -31.64 15.40
N LYS A 83 4.06 -30.70 16.33
CA LYS A 83 3.50 -29.35 16.29
C LYS A 83 4.62 -28.33 16.35
N LYS A 84 4.95 -27.76 15.19
CA LYS A 84 5.98 -26.74 15.06
C LYS A 84 5.50 -25.39 15.62
N ALA A 85 6.26 -24.84 16.56
CA ALA A 85 6.20 -23.47 17.06
C ALA A 85 7.46 -22.72 16.61
N ALA A 86 7.32 -21.47 16.18
CA ALA A 86 8.44 -20.64 15.76
C ALA A 86 8.45 -19.34 16.57
N LEU A 87 9.53 -19.15 17.33
CA LEU A 87 9.87 -17.87 17.95
C LEU A 87 10.74 -17.10 16.97
N SER A 88 10.41 -15.84 16.74
CA SER A 88 11.21 -14.94 15.92
C SER A 88 11.76 -13.81 16.77
N PHE A 89 13.07 -13.59 16.69
CA PHE A 89 13.76 -12.51 17.36
C PHE A 89 13.85 -11.34 16.38
N GLN A 90 13.28 -10.20 16.76
CA GLN A 90 13.21 -9.00 15.92
C GLN A 90 14.02 -7.90 16.59
N ALA A 91 15.01 -7.36 15.88
CA ALA A 91 15.74 -6.18 16.30
C ALA A 91 15.03 -4.93 15.82
N ILE A 92 14.77 -4.03 16.75
CA ILE A 92 14.22 -2.70 16.53
C ILE A 92 15.41 -1.75 16.53
N VAL A 93 15.76 -1.27 15.34
CA VAL A 93 16.81 -0.27 15.15
C VAL A 93 16.13 1.09 15.06
N GLU A 94 16.49 2.02 15.94
CA GLU A 94 15.91 3.37 15.91
C GLU A 94 16.10 4.00 14.51
N GLY A 95 14.99 4.44 13.91
CA GLY A 95 14.93 5.01 12.55
C GLY A 95 14.95 4.04 11.37
N LYS A 96 15.21 2.73 11.56
CA LYS A 96 15.26 1.73 10.45
C LYS A 96 14.16 0.65 10.51
N GLY A 97 13.28 0.72 11.50
CA GLY A 97 12.16 -0.20 11.68
C GLY A 97 12.55 -1.54 12.33
N MET A 98 11.64 -2.52 12.26
CA MET A 98 11.83 -3.85 12.84
C MET A 98 12.43 -4.81 11.81
N LYS A 99 13.57 -5.43 12.13
CA LYS A 99 14.21 -6.45 11.29
C LYS A 99 14.28 -7.77 12.02
N LYS A 100 13.84 -8.85 11.37
CA LYS A 100 14.03 -10.21 11.91
C LYS A 100 15.53 -10.54 11.93
N VAL A 101 16.07 -10.81 13.11
CA VAL A 101 17.48 -11.15 13.33
C VAL A 101 17.70 -12.63 13.64
N GLY A 102 16.65 -13.41 13.85
CA GLY A 102 16.78 -14.85 14.02
C GLY A 102 15.45 -15.55 14.28
N ASN A 103 15.48 -16.87 14.34
CA ASN A 103 14.35 -17.68 14.79
C ASN A 103 14.78 -18.96 15.50
N LEU A 104 13.95 -19.39 16.44
CA LEU A 104 14.02 -20.69 17.08
C LEU A 104 12.76 -21.49 16.70
N GLU A 105 12.96 -22.71 16.24
CA GLU A 105 11.87 -23.63 15.90
C GLU A 105 11.84 -24.77 16.90
N LEU A 106 10.67 -25.00 17.49
CA LEU A 106 10.45 -25.99 18.54
C LEU A 106 9.29 -26.89 18.13
N ASN A 107 9.37 -28.17 18.47
CA ASN A 107 8.23 -29.06 18.41
C ASN A 107 7.53 -29.06 19.78
N ILE A 108 6.50 -28.23 19.95
CA ILE A 108 5.84 -28.08 21.26
C ILE A 108 5.10 -29.35 21.71
N ALA A 109 4.81 -30.26 20.78
CA ALA A 109 4.23 -31.56 21.13
C ALA A 109 5.15 -32.42 22.01
N ASP A 110 6.46 -32.19 21.98
CA ASP A 110 7.43 -32.97 22.76
C ASP A 110 7.42 -32.57 24.25
N TYR A 111 6.89 -31.39 24.59
CA TYR A 111 6.95 -30.81 25.94
C TYR A 111 5.63 -30.91 26.73
N HIS A 112 4.68 -31.72 26.25
CA HIS A 112 3.39 -31.89 26.95
C HIS A 112 3.49 -32.80 28.19
N VAL A 113 4.38 -33.81 28.16
CA VAL A 113 4.66 -34.69 29.32
C VAL A 113 5.82 -34.15 30.15
N ASN A 114 6.90 -33.79 29.47
CA ASN A 114 8.15 -33.39 30.08
C ASN A 114 8.34 -31.89 29.84
N PRO A 115 8.01 -31.01 30.81
CA PRO A 115 8.22 -29.58 30.66
C PRO A 115 9.72 -29.31 30.48
N LEU A 116 10.01 -28.32 29.64
CA LEU A 116 11.37 -27.89 29.39
C LEU A 116 11.78 -26.85 30.43
N ASN A 117 12.80 -27.16 31.22
CA ASN A 117 13.36 -26.24 32.21
C ASN A 117 14.70 -25.71 31.71
N GLU A 118 14.79 -24.39 31.53
CA GLU A 118 16.01 -23.62 31.24
C GLU A 118 16.98 -24.27 30.24
N GLN A 119 16.48 -24.62 29.04
CA GLN A 119 17.33 -25.17 28.00
C GLN A 119 17.81 -24.08 27.05
N VAL A 120 19.11 -24.15 26.72
CA VAL A 120 19.77 -23.25 25.77
C VAL A 120 19.71 -23.81 24.36
N PHE A 121 19.27 -23.00 23.41
CA PHE A 121 19.18 -23.31 21.99
C PHE A 121 19.98 -22.33 21.14
N SER A 122 20.54 -22.79 20.03
CA SER A 122 21.13 -21.93 19.00
C SER A 122 20.04 -21.20 18.21
N VAL A 123 20.24 -19.91 17.92
CA VAL A 123 19.27 -19.12 17.14
C VAL A 123 19.57 -19.24 15.63
N ALA A 124 18.65 -19.85 14.88
CA ALA A 124 18.81 -20.03 13.45
C ALA A 124 18.61 -18.72 12.68
N GLY A 125 19.37 -18.53 11.59
CA GLY A 125 19.27 -17.35 10.73
C GLY A 125 19.80 -16.06 11.36
N CYS A 126 20.53 -16.15 12.47
CA CYS A 126 21.22 -15.01 13.08
C CYS A 126 22.55 -14.71 12.38
N PRO A 127 22.91 -13.42 12.17
CA PRO A 127 24.24 -13.05 11.69
C PRO A 127 25.35 -13.56 12.61
N ASP A 128 25.08 -13.61 13.92
CA ASP A 128 25.98 -14.20 14.90
C ASP A 128 25.76 -15.72 15.01
N LYS A 129 26.77 -16.49 14.62
CA LYS A 129 26.76 -17.96 14.69
C LYS A 129 26.79 -18.50 16.12
N ASN A 130 27.24 -17.69 17.08
CA ASN A 130 27.30 -18.05 18.49
C ASN A 130 26.04 -17.65 19.27
N SER A 131 25.02 -17.14 18.56
CA SER A 131 23.78 -16.69 19.19
C SER A 131 23.02 -17.84 19.87
N ARG A 132 22.62 -17.60 21.12
CA ARG A 132 21.97 -18.56 22.01
C ARG A 132 20.77 -17.93 22.68
N VAL A 133 19.75 -18.73 22.93
CA VAL A 133 18.58 -18.32 23.72
C VAL A 133 18.27 -19.39 24.75
N CYS A 134 18.06 -18.98 26.00
CA CYS A 134 17.59 -19.87 27.05
C CYS A 134 16.08 -19.74 27.22
N ILE A 135 15.36 -20.86 27.14
CA ILE A 135 13.91 -20.89 27.28
C ILE A 135 13.45 -21.99 28.23
N SER A 136 12.26 -21.81 28.79
CA SER A 136 11.47 -22.86 29.43
C SER A 136 10.13 -23.01 28.75
N VAL A 137 9.61 -24.23 28.68
CA VAL A 137 8.33 -24.54 28.04
C VAL A 137 7.50 -25.38 28.99
N ARG A 138 6.32 -24.88 29.36
CA ARG A 138 5.33 -25.63 30.14
C ARG A 138 4.05 -25.80 29.34
N ALA A 139 3.39 -26.92 29.52
CA ALA A 139 2.13 -27.25 28.87
C ALA A 139 1.08 -27.61 29.93
N GLN A 140 -0.10 -27.04 29.83
CA GLN A 140 -1.24 -27.33 30.71
C GLN A 140 -2.42 -27.80 29.86
N PRO A 141 -2.94 -29.03 30.07
CA PRO A 141 -4.13 -29.49 29.37
C PRO A 141 -5.36 -28.70 29.81
N LEU A 142 -6.20 -28.28 28.86
CA LEU A 142 -7.42 -27.51 29.09
C LEU A 142 -8.71 -28.36 28.99
N GLY A 143 -8.60 -29.69 28.93
CA GLY A 143 -9.73 -30.63 28.85
C GLY A 143 -10.21 -30.99 27.43
N GLU A 144 -11.14 -31.94 27.33
CA GLU A 144 -11.80 -32.34 26.07
C GLU A 144 -12.81 -31.27 25.61
N ALA A 145 -12.69 -30.90 24.34
CA ALA A 145 -13.11 -29.60 23.85
C ALA A 145 -14.56 -29.58 23.33
N VAL A 146 -15.47 -29.03 24.14
CA VAL A 146 -16.68 -28.35 23.63
C VAL A 146 -16.53 -26.81 23.69
N LEU A 147 -15.68 -26.27 24.56
CA LEU A 147 -15.58 -24.83 24.81
C LEU A 147 -14.46 -24.08 24.05
N ALA A 148 -13.41 -24.77 23.60
CA ALA A 148 -12.18 -24.09 23.17
C ALA A 148 -12.19 -23.53 21.72
N ASP A 149 -12.98 -24.12 20.81
CA ASP A 149 -13.10 -23.57 19.45
C ASP A 149 -13.91 -22.26 19.46
N ASN A 150 -14.95 -22.16 20.30
CA ASN A 150 -15.70 -20.93 20.49
C ASN A 150 -14.86 -19.80 21.10
N MET A 151 -13.98 -20.08 22.08
CA MET A 151 -13.10 -19.04 22.63
C MET A 151 -11.95 -18.64 21.69
N SER A 152 -11.51 -19.55 20.81
CA SER A 152 -10.47 -19.24 19.84
C SER A 152 -10.96 -18.42 18.63
N GLU A 153 -12.25 -18.47 18.34
CA GLU A 153 -12.93 -17.73 17.27
C GLU A 153 -13.59 -16.42 17.77
N ALA A 154 -14.10 -16.39 19.01
CA ALA A 154 -14.65 -15.17 19.62
C ALA A 154 -13.60 -14.08 19.88
N SER A 155 -12.31 -14.42 20.01
CA SER A 155 -11.23 -13.43 20.18
C SER A 155 -10.87 -12.67 18.89
N GLY A 156 -11.60 -12.87 17.79
CA GLY A 156 -11.41 -12.15 16.53
C GLY A 156 -12.12 -10.79 16.48
N VAL A 157 -13.02 -10.51 17.42
CA VAL A 157 -13.81 -9.28 17.49
C VAL A 157 -13.77 -8.77 18.93
N SER A 158 -13.29 -7.54 19.11
CA SER A 158 -13.03 -6.81 20.37
C SER A 158 -11.69 -7.10 21.07
N GLY A 159 -10.91 -6.03 21.23
CA GLY A 159 -9.72 -5.97 22.08
C GLY A 159 -10.10 -5.96 23.56
N ILE A 160 -10.65 -7.08 24.05
CA ILE A 160 -10.82 -7.29 25.48
C ILE A 160 -9.49 -7.87 26.00
N SER A 161 -8.65 -6.96 26.46
CA SER A 161 -7.57 -7.26 27.40
C SER A 161 -8.23 -7.86 28.65
N MET A 162 -8.15 -9.18 28.82
CA MET A 162 -8.48 -9.83 30.08
C MET A 162 -7.53 -9.27 31.14
N GLY A 163 -8.11 -8.57 32.11
CA GLY A 163 -7.40 -7.72 33.07
C GLY A 163 -6.29 -8.44 33.83
N THR A 164 -5.24 -7.68 34.09
CA THR A 164 -4.41 -7.86 35.27
C THR A 164 -4.45 -6.54 36.03
N GLU A 165 -5.00 -6.67 37.22
CA GLU A 165 -5.17 -5.71 38.31
C GLU A 165 -3.96 -4.80 38.54
N GLY A 166 -4.23 -3.59 39.04
CA GLY A 166 -3.21 -2.78 39.71
C GLY A 166 -3.22 -1.29 39.39
N ASP A 167 -4.36 -0.61 39.58
CA ASP A 167 -4.37 0.85 39.80
C ASP A 167 -3.68 1.14 41.15
N TYR A 168 -2.35 1.20 41.12
CA TYR A 168 -1.58 1.91 42.15
C TYR A 168 -1.44 3.36 41.70
N ASN A 169 -2.38 4.18 42.15
CA ASN A 169 -2.19 5.61 42.27
C ASN A 169 -1.07 5.86 43.29
N GLY A 170 0.03 6.43 42.81
CA GLY A 170 1.12 6.95 43.63
C GLY A 170 1.70 8.18 42.97
N GLN A 171 1.09 9.34 43.21
CA GLN A 171 1.79 10.62 43.14
C GLN A 171 2.89 10.60 44.20
N LEU A 172 4.15 10.83 43.81
CA LEU A 172 5.21 11.28 44.72
C LEU A 172 6.41 11.81 43.92
N PHE A 173 6.79 13.04 44.29
CA PHE A 173 7.99 13.83 43.94
C PHE A 173 7.89 14.91 42.86
N ASN A 174 7.60 16.10 43.41
CA ASN A 174 7.94 17.44 42.95
C ASN A 174 9.45 17.63 42.65
N GLU A 175 9.67 18.62 41.77
CA GLU A 175 10.70 19.66 41.80
C GLU A 175 12.10 19.31 42.31
N GLN A 176 13.11 19.56 41.47
CA GLN A 176 14.14 20.54 41.83
C GLN A 176 15.01 20.97 40.63
N ASP A 177 15.04 22.29 40.45
CA ASP A 177 16.10 23.06 39.84
C ASP A 177 17.48 22.64 40.35
N LEU A 178 18.48 22.60 39.46
CA LEU A 178 19.88 22.80 39.84
C LEU A 178 20.62 23.57 38.74
N THR A 179 20.54 24.88 38.87
CA THR A 179 21.59 25.84 38.52
C THR A 179 22.85 25.60 39.36
N GLY A 180 24.01 25.92 38.80
CA GLY A 180 25.15 26.42 39.57
C GLY A 180 26.14 25.40 40.14
N PHE A 181 27.31 25.33 39.48
CA PHE A 181 28.60 25.38 40.16
C PHE A 181 29.57 26.18 39.26
N GLU A 182 29.54 27.50 39.47
CA GLU A 182 30.77 28.30 39.61
C GLU A 182 31.46 27.79 40.90
N GLU A 183 32.73 27.98 41.25
CA GLU A 183 33.73 29.01 40.99
C GLU A 183 34.96 28.51 41.80
N GLU A 184 36.21 28.66 41.37
CA GLU A 184 37.17 29.62 41.92
C GLU A 184 38.56 28.93 41.87
N THR A 185 39.74 29.53 41.76
CA THR A 185 40.31 30.87 41.50
C THR A 185 41.84 30.61 41.53
N HIS A 186 42.70 31.23 40.72
CA HIS A 186 43.55 32.39 41.07
C HIS A 186 44.48 32.65 39.84
N GLN A 187 44.41 33.82 39.19
CA GLN A 187 45.35 34.97 39.28
C GLN A 187 46.78 34.68 38.73
N GLN A 188 47.44 35.44 37.83
CA GLN A 188 47.47 36.90 37.57
C GLN A 188 48.32 37.22 36.27
N ARG A 189 47.95 38.30 35.54
CA ARG A 189 48.79 39.36 34.87
C ARG A 189 49.81 38.99 33.74
N VAL A 190 50.17 39.75 32.69
CA VAL A 190 49.86 41.08 32.07
C VAL A 190 50.72 41.25 30.76
N VAL A 191 50.14 41.74 29.64
CA VAL A 191 50.68 42.71 28.60
C VAL A 191 51.65 42.22 27.48
N PRO A 192 51.72 42.85 26.25
CA PRO A 192 51.35 42.19 24.98
C PRO A 192 52.46 42.16 23.90
N GLY A 193 52.28 41.34 22.86
CA GLY A 193 53.17 41.29 21.70
C GLY A 193 52.62 42.03 20.48
N VAL A 194 53.17 43.20 20.20
CA VAL A 194 52.99 43.97 18.97
C VAL A 194 53.97 43.44 17.92
N ASN A 195 53.52 43.19 16.68
CA ASN A 195 54.30 43.42 15.45
C ASN A 195 53.44 43.13 14.20
N GLY A 196 52.91 44.20 13.61
CA GLY A 196 52.61 44.25 12.18
C GLY A 196 53.72 45.02 11.44
N LYS A 197 53.86 44.78 10.13
CA LYS A 197 54.21 45.76 9.09
C LYS A 197 54.39 45.13 7.70
N PRO A 198 53.85 45.76 6.65
CA PRO A 198 54.39 45.79 5.28
C PRO A 198 54.98 47.21 4.97
N PRO A 199 55.17 47.67 3.72
CA PRO A 199 56.45 47.77 2.97
C PRO A 199 56.92 49.21 2.63
N MET A 200 58.09 49.35 1.96
CA MET A 200 58.53 50.36 0.95
C MET A 200 59.92 51.06 1.12
N LEU A 201 60.68 51.06 0.00
CA LEU A 201 61.57 52.06 -0.63
C LEU A 201 62.79 52.73 0.07
N LYS A 202 64.01 52.45 -0.49
CA LYS A 202 65.23 53.27 -0.87
C LYS A 202 65.78 54.38 0.08
N PRO A 203 67.00 54.97 -0.11
CA PRO A 203 68.26 54.64 -0.84
C PRO A 203 69.57 54.86 0.02
N ILE A 204 70.79 54.75 -0.56
CA ILE A 204 72.01 55.63 -0.42
C ILE A 204 73.38 54.90 -0.57
N LEU A 205 74.21 55.48 -1.47
CA LEU A 205 75.69 55.51 -1.66
C LEU A 205 76.65 54.46 -1.07
N ARG A 206 77.64 54.02 -1.89
CA ARG A 206 79.10 54.31 -1.71
C ARG A 206 79.98 53.91 -2.92
N LEU A 207 81.16 54.54 -2.91
CA LEU A 207 82.19 54.81 -3.93
C LEU A 207 83.20 53.65 -4.21
N PRO A 208 84.19 53.84 -5.13
CA PRO A 208 84.91 52.81 -5.87
C PRO A 208 86.34 52.50 -5.36
N GLU A 209 86.95 51.43 -5.90
CA GLU A 209 88.36 51.06 -5.70
C GLU A 209 89.09 50.75 -7.04
N SER A 210 90.10 51.57 -7.34
CA SER A 210 91.48 51.28 -7.82
C SER A 210 91.80 50.16 -8.84
N GLY A 211 92.16 50.58 -10.06
CA GLY A 211 93.41 50.32 -10.84
C GLY A 211 93.97 48.90 -11.10
N PRO A 212 95.05 48.70 -11.92
CA PRO A 212 95.88 49.69 -12.66
C PRO A 212 96.31 49.33 -14.12
N MET A 213 96.84 50.34 -14.85
CA MET A 213 98.01 50.39 -15.81
C MET A 213 98.22 49.25 -16.87
N ASN A 214 98.56 49.45 -18.17
CA ASN A 214 99.61 50.29 -18.79
C ASN A 214 99.66 50.12 -20.36
N PRO A 215 100.65 50.57 -21.19
CA PRO A 215 100.58 51.72 -22.13
C PRO A 215 101.06 51.48 -23.60
N MET A 216 100.92 52.47 -24.52
CA MET A 216 101.88 52.83 -25.61
C MET A 216 101.36 54.07 -26.40
N ARG A 217 101.96 55.26 -26.23
CA ARG A 217 102.98 55.96 -27.08
C ARG A 217 102.46 56.36 -28.47
N ILE A 218 102.15 57.66 -28.71
CA ILE A 218 103.02 58.82 -29.04
C ILE A 218 103.59 58.75 -30.46
N ALA A 219 103.07 59.65 -31.32
CA ALA A 219 103.56 60.23 -32.59
C ALA A 219 102.26 60.54 -33.39
N GLU A 220 101.87 61.74 -33.81
CA GLU A 220 102.58 62.83 -34.47
C GLU A 220 101.80 64.13 -34.22
N ALA A 221 102.51 65.15 -33.75
CA ALA A 221 102.14 66.53 -33.94
C ALA A 221 103.11 67.10 -34.98
N MET A 222 102.57 67.89 -35.91
CA MET A 222 103.25 68.68 -36.96
C MET A 222 103.29 68.05 -38.36
N GLU A 223 102.21 68.23 -39.11
CA GLU A 223 102.29 68.54 -40.55
C GLU A 223 101.30 69.67 -40.84
N ASN A 224 101.76 70.90 -40.57
CA ASN A 224 101.11 72.13 -41.00
C ASN A 224 101.42 72.36 -42.48
N GLN A 225 100.41 72.86 -43.22
CA GLN A 225 100.53 73.57 -44.50
C GLN A 225 100.76 72.76 -45.80
N ARG A 226 99.72 72.04 -46.23
CA ARG A 226 99.33 71.81 -47.65
C ARG A 226 98.06 70.97 -47.59
N ILE A 227 96.87 71.53 -47.51
CA ILE A 227 95.93 71.62 -48.64
C ILE A 227 94.84 72.57 -48.13
N LYS A 228 95.04 73.88 -48.29
CA LYS A 228 94.12 74.93 -47.83
C LYS A 228 93.38 75.62 -48.98
N LEU A 229 93.26 74.92 -50.12
CA LEU A 229 92.61 75.42 -51.34
C LEU A 229 91.72 74.40 -52.06
N GLU A 230 91.48 73.20 -51.48
CA GLU A 230 90.43 72.27 -51.93
C GLU A 230 89.38 71.98 -50.84
N GLU A 231 89.54 72.52 -49.63
CA GLU A 231 88.69 72.24 -48.48
C GLU A 231 87.36 73.02 -48.46
N ASP A 232 87.19 74.14 -49.16
CA ASP A 232 85.92 74.88 -49.08
C ASP A 232 84.78 74.26 -49.92
N SER A 233 85.10 73.40 -50.90
CA SER A 233 84.08 72.58 -51.60
C SER A 233 83.92 71.16 -51.01
N SER A 234 84.91 70.71 -50.22
CA SER A 234 84.95 69.39 -49.59
C SER A 234 84.46 69.41 -48.14
N SER A 235 84.58 70.54 -47.44
CA SER A 235 84.11 70.80 -46.07
C SER A 235 82.59 70.91 -46.00
N SER A 236 81.94 71.59 -46.95
CA SER A 236 80.48 71.57 -47.09
C SER A 236 79.99 70.14 -47.33
N LYS A 237 80.61 69.40 -48.27
CA LYS A 237 80.25 67.99 -48.53
C LYS A 237 80.50 67.07 -47.33
N LEU A 238 81.58 67.27 -46.57
CA LEU A 238 81.89 66.51 -45.35
C LEU A 238 80.93 66.84 -44.20
N SER A 239 80.52 68.10 -44.08
CA SER A 239 79.47 68.53 -43.15
C SER A 239 78.13 67.89 -43.51
N ASP A 240 77.77 67.91 -44.80
CA ASP A 240 76.54 67.29 -45.30
C ASP A 240 76.58 65.77 -45.13
N PHE A 241 77.71 65.11 -45.40
CA PHE A 241 77.89 63.68 -45.12
C PHE A 241 77.84 63.35 -43.63
N ARG A 242 78.37 64.20 -42.74
CA ARG A 242 78.21 64.02 -41.28
C ARG A 242 76.76 64.18 -40.83
N ALA A 243 76.04 65.17 -41.36
CA ALA A 243 74.63 65.35 -41.07
C ALA A 243 73.81 64.14 -41.57
N GLN A 244 74.14 63.61 -42.74
CA GLN A 244 73.51 62.42 -43.31
C GLN A 244 73.82 61.16 -42.51
N ILE A 245 75.07 60.98 -42.04
CA ILE A 245 75.45 59.89 -41.12
C ILE A 245 74.69 60.00 -39.80
N SER A 246 74.57 61.19 -39.22
CA SER A 246 73.84 61.41 -37.97
C SER A 246 72.34 61.14 -38.11
N LEU A 247 71.75 61.48 -39.26
CA LEU A 247 70.38 61.11 -39.62
C LEU A 247 70.22 59.59 -39.73
N LEU A 248 71.12 58.93 -40.45
CA LEU A 248 71.12 57.46 -40.60
C LEU A 248 71.35 56.74 -39.25
N GLU A 249 72.16 57.29 -38.35
CA GLU A 249 72.37 56.77 -36.99
C GLU A 249 71.11 56.91 -36.13
N ARG A 250 70.42 58.06 -36.19
CA ARG A 250 69.11 58.25 -35.55
C ARG A 250 68.07 57.29 -36.13
N GLU A 251 68.03 57.14 -37.45
CA GLU A 251 67.11 56.22 -38.12
C GLU A 251 67.41 54.77 -37.74
N ASN A 252 68.67 54.36 -37.62
CA ASN A 252 69.05 53.03 -37.11
C ASN A 252 68.69 52.83 -35.64
N GLN A 253 68.81 53.86 -34.81
CA GLN A 253 68.37 53.79 -33.41
C GLN A 253 66.85 53.66 -33.32
N GLN A 254 66.11 54.42 -34.14
CA GLN A 254 64.67 54.31 -34.25
C GLN A 254 64.23 52.93 -34.74
N LEU A 255 64.88 52.40 -35.78
CA LEU A 255 64.60 51.04 -36.27
C LEU A 255 64.89 49.96 -35.22
N LYS A 256 65.88 50.17 -34.35
CA LYS A 256 66.14 49.27 -33.21
C LYS A 256 65.05 49.34 -32.15
N THR A 257 64.57 50.55 -31.81
CA THR A 257 63.46 50.70 -30.86
C THR A 257 62.18 50.11 -31.43
N ASP A 258 61.85 50.41 -32.70
CA ASP A 258 60.67 49.89 -33.39
C ASP A 258 60.72 48.36 -33.48
N LYS A 259 61.90 47.78 -33.71
CA LYS A 259 62.10 46.32 -33.71
C LYS A 259 61.82 45.70 -32.34
N GLU A 260 62.28 46.31 -31.24
CA GLU A 260 62.00 45.79 -29.90
C GLU A 260 60.54 46.01 -29.48
N GLU A 261 59.93 47.13 -29.87
CA GLU A 261 58.49 47.35 -29.68
C GLU A 261 57.65 46.32 -30.44
N LEU A 262 57.95 46.06 -31.72
CA LEU A 262 57.30 45.02 -32.52
C LEU A 262 57.45 43.63 -31.89
N LYS A 263 58.61 43.32 -31.30
CA LYS A 263 58.85 42.05 -30.62
C LYS A 263 58.01 41.90 -29.36
N VAL A 264 57.83 42.98 -28.59
CA VAL A 264 56.93 43.01 -27.42
C VAL A 264 55.48 42.84 -27.86
N GLU A 265 55.04 43.57 -28.89
CA GLU A 265 53.70 43.49 -29.48
C GLU A 265 53.39 42.05 -29.94
N LEU A 266 54.33 41.42 -30.66
CA LEU A 266 54.21 40.03 -31.11
C LEU A 266 54.11 39.05 -29.94
N GLY A 267 54.86 39.29 -28.86
CA GLY A 267 54.82 38.48 -27.64
C GLY A 267 53.47 38.57 -26.91
N ILE A 268 52.88 39.77 -26.84
CA ILE A 268 51.55 39.98 -26.25
C ILE A 268 50.48 39.27 -27.10
N GLN A 269 50.55 39.37 -28.43
CA GLN A 269 49.64 38.66 -29.33
C GLN A 269 49.76 37.14 -29.20
N TYR A 270 50.99 36.61 -29.12
CA TYR A 270 51.21 35.17 -28.92
C TYR A 270 50.58 34.66 -27.61
N GLU A 271 50.75 35.39 -26.49
CA GLU A 271 50.13 35.01 -25.22
C GLU A 271 48.59 35.15 -25.23
N LYS A 272 48.04 36.13 -25.96
CA LYS A 272 46.58 36.22 -26.19
C LYS A 272 46.06 34.98 -26.94
N PHE A 273 46.67 34.62 -28.06
CA PHE A 273 46.28 33.44 -28.83
C PHE A 273 46.44 32.14 -28.04
N LYS A 274 47.49 32.04 -27.22
CA LYS A 274 47.70 30.88 -26.34
C LYS A 274 46.57 30.75 -25.31
N LYS A 275 46.18 31.85 -24.64
CA LYS A 275 45.04 31.85 -23.71
C LYS A 275 43.71 31.52 -24.40
N GLU A 276 43.46 32.06 -25.58
CA GLU A 276 42.26 31.71 -26.36
C GLU A 276 42.22 30.22 -26.71
N ARG A 277 43.36 29.65 -27.12
CA ARG A 277 43.47 28.21 -27.40
C ARG A 277 43.23 27.36 -26.15
N GLU A 278 43.76 27.76 -24.98
CA GLU A 278 43.51 27.09 -23.71
C GLU A 278 42.02 27.13 -23.33
N ASN A 279 41.37 28.28 -23.47
CA ASN A 279 39.93 28.44 -23.23
C ASN A 279 39.10 27.55 -24.16
N LEU A 280 39.45 27.49 -25.45
CA LEU A 280 38.77 26.63 -26.42
C LEU A 280 38.96 25.15 -26.09
N LEU A 281 40.15 24.73 -25.67
CA LEU A 281 40.41 23.35 -25.22
C LEU A 281 39.57 22.98 -23.99
N GLU A 282 39.43 23.91 -23.04
CA GLU A 282 38.57 23.70 -21.88
C GLU A 282 37.09 23.61 -22.27
N HIS A 283 36.66 24.40 -23.24
CA HIS A 283 35.29 24.35 -23.75
C HIS A 283 35.01 23.02 -24.47
N ILE A 284 35.96 22.51 -25.27
CA ILE A 284 35.88 21.18 -25.91
C ILE A 284 35.73 20.08 -24.86
N LYS A 285 36.54 20.12 -23.78
CA LYS A 285 36.43 19.16 -22.68
C LYS A 285 35.04 19.18 -22.03
N LYS A 286 34.47 20.36 -21.81
CA LYS A 286 33.10 20.50 -21.27
C LYS A 286 32.07 19.87 -22.21
N VAL A 287 32.15 20.17 -23.51
CA VAL A 287 31.25 19.59 -24.51
C VAL A 287 31.37 18.06 -24.57
N ASP A 288 32.58 17.51 -24.47
CA ASP A 288 32.77 16.05 -24.43
C ASP A 288 32.15 15.41 -23.18
N THR A 289 32.27 16.06 -22.02
CA THR A 289 31.61 15.58 -20.79
C THR A 289 30.09 15.63 -20.90
N GLU A 290 29.53 16.70 -21.47
CA GLU A 290 28.09 16.83 -21.70
C GLU A 290 27.59 15.77 -22.68
N ARG A 291 28.34 15.53 -23.77
CA ARG A 291 28.03 14.50 -24.76
C ARG A 291 27.97 13.10 -24.15
N GLU A 292 28.91 12.76 -23.28
CA GLU A 292 28.93 11.46 -22.59
C GLU A 292 27.77 11.33 -21.59
N ASP A 293 27.40 12.41 -20.91
CA ASP A 293 26.22 12.43 -20.05
C ASP A 293 24.91 12.29 -20.83
N PHE A 294 24.80 12.91 -22.01
CA PHE A 294 23.68 12.71 -22.91
C PHE A 294 23.60 11.26 -23.39
N ARG A 295 24.73 10.65 -23.77
CA ARG A 295 24.79 9.22 -24.14
C ARG A 295 24.29 8.32 -23.00
N LYS A 296 24.73 8.56 -21.75
CA LYS A 296 24.25 7.80 -20.59
C LYS A 296 22.75 7.98 -20.34
N ARG A 297 22.19 9.17 -20.59
CA ARG A 297 20.75 9.41 -20.48
C ARG A 297 19.98 8.69 -21.59
N GLU A 298 20.47 8.72 -22.82
CA GLU A 298 19.89 8.00 -23.96
C GLU A 298 19.82 6.49 -23.68
N GLU A 299 20.90 5.90 -23.16
CA GLU A 299 20.95 4.48 -22.79
C GLU A 299 19.92 4.13 -21.71
N LYS A 300 19.79 4.99 -20.68
CA LYS A 300 18.76 4.82 -19.64
C LYS A 300 17.34 4.90 -20.22
N ILE A 301 17.10 5.75 -21.22
CA ILE A 301 15.81 5.85 -21.89
C ILE A 301 15.54 4.61 -22.73
N LYS A 302 16.51 4.10 -23.49
CA LYS A 302 16.41 2.83 -24.24
C LYS A 302 16.05 1.64 -23.33
N ILE A 303 16.69 1.54 -22.17
CA ILE A 303 16.37 0.49 -21.17
C ILE A 303 14.95 0.65 -20.60
N LYS A 304 14.45 1.89 -20.45
CA LYS A 304 13.07 2.14 -20.00
C LYS A 304 12.06 1.78 -21.10
N LEU A 305 12.38 2.10 -22.36
CA LEU A 305 11.53 1.82 -23.52
C LEU A 305 11.34 0.31 -23.71
N THR A 306 12.42 -0.46 -23.75
CA THR A 306 12.39 -1.92 -23.84
C THR A 306 11.56 -2.57 -22.72
N LYS A 307 11.72 -2.11 -21.47
CA LYS A 307 10.88 -2.57 -20.35
C LYS A 307 9.40 -2.21 -20.51
N ALA A 308 9.07 -1.10 -21.15
CA ALA A 308 7.70 -0.71 -21.42
C ALA A 308 7.11 -1.58 -22.55
N GLU A 309 7.89 -1.88 -23.59
CA GLU A 309 7.52 -2.80 -24.68
C GLU A 309 7.28 -4.22 -24.16
N ASP A 310 8.14 -4.74 -23.29
CA ASP A 310 7.95 -6.06 -22.65
C ASP A 310 6.66 -6.12 -21.81
N LYS A 311 6.35 -5.03 -21.09
CA LYS A 311 5.09 -4.92 -20.35
C LYS A 311 3.88 -4.87 -21.27
N LEU A 312 3.98 -4.12 -22.36
CA LEU A 312 2.93 -4.04 -23.37
C LEU A 312 2.67 -5.41 -24.01
N LEU A 313 3.72 -6.18 -24.32
CA LEU A 313 3.61 -7.52 -24.88
C LEU A 313 2.90 -8.47 -23.90
N LYS A 314 3.26 -8.41 -22.61
CA LYS A 314 2.58 -9.20 -21.55
C LYS A 314 1.11 -8.82 -21.41
N MET A 315 0.79 -7.52 -21.42
CA MET A 315 -0.60 -7.04 -21.37
C MET A 315 -1.41 -7.51 -22.58
N LYS A 316 -0.81 -7.51 -23.79
CA LYS A 316 -1.47 -8.03 -24.99
C LYS A 316 -1.78 -9.53 -24.85
N SER A 317 -0.83 -10.33 -24.38
CA SER A 317 -1.06 -11.76 -24.13
C SER A 317 -2.14 -12.02 -23.07
N ILE A 318 -2.17 -11.22 -21.99
CA ILE A 318 -3.25 -11.32 -20.98
C ILE A 318 -4.60 -10.99 -21.60
N ASN A 319 -4.68 -9.93 -22.40
CA ASN A 319 -5.92 -9.54 -23.06
C ASN A 319 -6.41 -10.60 -24.06
N GLU A 320 -5.51 -11.23 -24.82
CA GLU A 320 -5.85 -12.34 -25.72
C GLU A 320 -6.41 -13.54 -24.96
N ASN A 321 -5.81 -13.91 -23.83
CA ASN A 321 -6.31 -14.98 -22.97
C ASN A 321 -7.69 -14.65 -22.40
N LEU A 322 -7.89 -13.43 -21.89
CA LEU A 322 -9.20 -12.98 -21.38
C LEU A 322 -10.27 -12.98 -22.47
N LEU A 323 -9.90 -12.63 -23.71
CA LEU A 323 -10.83 -12.67 -24.84
C LEU A 323 -11.25 -14.11 -25.17
N GLN A 324 -10.34 -15.07 -25.01
CA GLN A 324 -10.63 -16.48 -25.20
C GLN A 324 -11.51 -17.02 -24.06
N ASP A 325 -11.19 -16.69 -22.82
CA ASP A 325 -12.00 -17.08 -21.65
C ASP A 325 -13.45 -16.55 -21.76
N LEU A 326 -13.63 -15.32 -22.28
CA LEU A 326 -14.94 -14.76 -22.54
C LEU A 326 -15.72 -15.54 -23.61
N LYS A 327 -15.07 -15.93 -24.71
CA LYS A 327 -15.70 -16.76 -25.75
C LYS A 327 -16.13 -18.12 -25.21
N ASP A 328 -15.27 -18.75 -24.40
CA ASP A 328 -15.56 -20.05 -23.81
C ASP A 328 -16.72 -19.94 -22.80
N ALA A 329 -16.78 -18.85 -22.03
CA ALA A 329 -17.90 -18.56 -21.13
C ALA A 329 -19.23 -18.32 -21.88
N GLU A 330 -19.22 -17.59 -23.00
CA GLU A 330 -20.39 -17.39 -23.86
C GLU A 330 -20.90 -18.71 -24.46
N LEU A 331 -19.98 -19.58 -24.90
CA LEU A 331 -20.31 -20.91 -25.42
C LEU A 331 -20.99 -21.77 -24.34
N ASN A 332 -20.40 -21.80 -23.14
CA ASN A 332 -20.95 -22.56 -22.01
C ASN A 332 -22.31 -22.01 -21.56
N SER A 333 -22.49 -20.68 -21.55
CA SER A 333 -23.79 -20.07 -21.23
C SER A 333 -24.87 -20.45 -22.23
N SER A 334 -24.51 -20.58 -23.51
CA SER A 334 -25.44 -20.98 -24.58
C SER A 334 -25.82 -22.46 -24.49
N GLN A 335 -24.91 -23.31 -24.01
CA GLN A 335 -25.21 -24.72 -23.75
C GLN A 335 -26.10 -24.88 -22.51
N ASN A 336 -25.78 -24.19 -21.42
CA ASN A 336 -26.55 -24.23 -20.18
C ASN A 336 -27.99 -23.75 -20.36
N SER A 337 -28.23 -22.76 -21.23
CA SER A 337 -29.60 -22.33 -21.54
C SER A 337 -30.40 -23.42 -22.27
N GLY A 338 -29.77 -24.15 -23.18
CA GLY A 338 -30.36 -25.30 -23.86
C GLY A 338 -30.71 -26.44 -22.90
N ASP A 339 -29.84 -26.76 -21.96
CA ASP A 339 -30.09 -27.80 -20.95
C ASP A 339 -31.17 -27.38 -19.95
N THR A 340 -31.22 -26.10 -19.58
CA THR A 340 -32.29 -25.55 -18.73
C THR A 340 -33.66 -25.69 -19.41
N GLU A 341 -33.73 -25.43 -20.71
CA GLU A 341 -34.97 -25.57 -21.49
C GLU A 341 -35.40 -27.04 -21.64
N ARG A 342 -34.45 -27.96 -21.82
CA ARG A 342 -34.70 -29.41 -21.80
C ARG A 342 -35.26 -29.88 -20.45
N LEU A 343 -34.61 -29.53 -19.35
CA LEU A 343 -35.04 -29.88 -18.00
C LEU A 343 -36.42 -29.30 -17.68
N ARG A 344 -36.70 -28.07 -18.13
CA ARG A 344 -38.02 -27.44 -17.97
C ARG A 344 -39.11 -28.23 -18.70
N ASN A 345 -38.83 -28.69 -19.92
CA ASN A 345 -39.76 -29.49 -20.70
C ASN A 345 -39.99 -30.88 -20.07
N GLU A 346 -38.96 -31.52 -19.52
CA GLU A 346 -39.10 -32.79 -18.79
C GLU A 346 -39.91 -32.61 -17.50
N ALA A 347 -39.64 -31.56 -16.73
CA ALA A 347 -40.39 -31.26 -15.52
C ALA A 347 -41.88 -31.02 -15.79
N GLN A 348 -42.20 -30.35 -16.91
CA GLN A 348 -43.58 -30.15 -17.34
C GLN A 348 -44.28 -31.49 -17.69
N LYS A 349 -43.62 -32.36 -18.45
CA LYS A 349 -44.16 -33.71 -18.77
C LYS A 349 -44.39 -34.55 -17.52
N LEU A 350 -43.46 -34.51 -16.55
CA LEU A 350 -43.62 -35.20 -15.28
C LEU A 350 -44.81 -34.67 -14.48
N LYS A 351 -45.03 -33.35 -14.48
CA LYS A 351 -46.17 -32.73 -13.81
C LYS A 351 -47.50 -33.15 -14.43
N GLU A 352 -47.58 -33.22 -15.75
CA GLU A 352 -48.76 -33.72 -16.48
C GLU A 352 -49.04 -35.20 -16.11
N ASN A 353 -48.01 -36.04 -16.09
CA ASN A 353 -48.13 -37.45 -15.70
C ASN A 353 -48.61 -37.61 -14.25
N VAL A 354 -48.11 -36.80 -13.31
CA VAL A 354 -48.56 -36.82 -11.91
C VAL A 354 -50.04 -36.44 -11.82
N GLY A 355 -50.49 -35.43 -12.56
CA GLY A 355 -51.90 -35.05 -12.61
C GLY A 355 -52.80 -36.19 -13.09
N PHE A 356 -52.42 -36.87 -14.17
CA PHE A 356 -53.15 -38.04 -14.67
C PHE A 356 -53.21 -39.17 -13.64
N LEU A 357 -52.11 -39.46 -12.95
CA LEU A 357 -52.07 -40.50 -11.92
C LEU A 357 -52.94 -40.14 -10.71
N GLN A 358 -52.99 -38.86 -10.30
CA GLN A 358 -53.86 -38.39 -9.22
C GLN A 358 -55.34 -38.56 -9.57
N GLU A 359 -55.75 -38.24 -10.80
CA GLU A 359 -57.13 -38.50 -11.25
C GLU A 359 -57.47 -39.98 -11.23
N LYS A 360 -56.54 -40.85 -11.65
CA LYS A 360 -56.72 -42.30 -11.58
C LYS A 360 -56.87 -42.80 -10.14
N VAL A 361 -56.06 -42.30 -9.21
CA VAL A 361 -56.17 -42.64 -7.77
C VAL A 361 -57.54 -42.24 -7.24
N LYS A 362 -58.02 -41.02 -7.53
CA LYS A 362 -59.34 -40.55 -7.11
C LYS A 362 -60.49 -41.43 -7.67
N GLY A 363 -60.34 -41.90 -8.89
CA GLY A 363 -61.27 -42.85 -9.51
C GLY A 363 -61.31 -44.19 -8.74
N LEU A 364 -60.14 -44.73 -8.38
CA LEU A 364 -60.04 -45.96 -7.60
C LEU A 364 -60.58 -45.80 -6.17
N GLU A 365 -60.32 -44.67 -5.52
CA GLU A 365 -60.89 -44.36 -4.19
C GLU A 365 -62.42 -44.37 -4.21
N SER A 366 -63.02 -43.78 -5.24
CA SER A 366 -64.47 -43.77 -5.43
C SER A 366 -65.05 -45.19 -5.60
N GLN A 367 -64.34 -46.06 -6.33
CA GLN A 367 -64.73 -47.46 -6.49
C GLN A 367 -64.64 -48.25 -5.17
N ILE A 368 -63.62 -47.99 -4.36
CA ILE A 368 -63.48 -48.61 -3.03
C ILE A 368 -64.63 -48.18 -2.11
N GLU A 369 -65.02 -46.91 -2.12
CA GLU A 369 -66.19 -46.45 -1.36
C GLU A 369 -67.47 -47.15 -1.78
N GLU A 370 -67.68 -47.34 -3.09
CA GLU A 370 -68.84 -48.03 -3.63
C GLU A 370 -68.88 -49.51 -3.19
N MET A 371 -67.76 -50.23 -3.32
CA MET A 371 -67.65 -51.61 -2.83
C MET A 371 -67.87 -51.71 -1.31
N ASN A 372 -67.39 -50.75 -0.53
CA ASN A 372 -67.62 -50.74 0.91
C ASN A 372 -69.10 -50.54 1.28
N ARG A 373 -69.84 -49.73 0.51
CA ARG A 373 -71.30 -49.58 0.67
C ARG A 373 -72.02 -50.87 0.31
N GLU A 374 -71.64 -51.52 -0.77
CA GLU A 374 -72.21 -52.82 -1.16
C GLU A 374 -71.97 -53.88 -0.09
N ASN A 375 -70.74 -53.96 0.44
CA ASN A 375 -70.39 -54.89 1.50
C ASN A 375 -71.20 -54.62 2.80
N ALA A 376 -71.43 -53.34 3.14
CA ALA A 376 -72.30 -52.98 4.26
C ALA A 376 -73.76 -53.43 4.03
N ASN A 377 -74.28 -53.26 2.80
CA ASN A 377 -75.61 -53.72 2.44
C ASN A 377 -75.73 -55.25 2.52
N LEU A 378 -74.73 -55.98 2.03
CA LEU A 378 -74.67 -57.44 2.13
C LEU A 378 -74.63 -57.90 3.58
N LYS A 379 -73.86 -57.23 4.44
CA LYS A 379 -73.80 -57.52 5.88
C LYS A 379 -75.15 -57.32 6.57
N ASN A 380 -75.87 -56.25 6.21
CA ASN A 380 -77.22 -56.00 6.72
C ASN A 380 -78.21 -57.07 6.25
N SER A 381 -78.13 -57.48 4.98
CA SER A 381 -78.95 -58.57 4.41
C SER A 381 -78.69 -59.90 5.12
N LEU A 382 -77.42 -60.21 5.40
CA LEU A 382 -77.04 -61.41 6.15
C LEU A 382 -77.61 -61.39 7.58
N SER A 383 -77.52 -60.25 8.27
CA SER A 383 -78.11 -60.10 9.61
C SER A 383 -79.63 -60.31 9.60
N TYR A 384 -80.31 -59.74 8.61
CA TYR A 384 -81.76 -59.93 8.44
C TYR A 384 -82.13 -61.40 8.19
N SER A 385 -81.36 -62.09 7.34
CA SER A 385 -81.56 -63.51 7.07
C SER A 385 -81.27 -64.40 8.30
N GLN A 386 -80.24 -64.07 9.09
CA GLN A 386 -79.96 -64.74 10.37
C GLN A 386 -81.11 -64.56 11.37
N GLU A 387 -81.70 -63.36 11.44
CA GLU A 387 -82.83 -63.08 12.31
C GLU A 387 -84.09 -63.86 11.88
N GLN A 388 -84.37 -63.91 10.57
CA GLN A 388 -85.42 -64.78 10.03
C GLN A 388 -85.17 -66.25 10.38
N ASN A 389 -83.94 -66.74 10.26
CA ASN A 389 -83.59 -68.12 10.62
C ASN A 389 -83.81 -68.39 12.12
N ASN A 390 -83.48 -67.44 12.99
CA ASN A 390 -83.75 -67.56 14.43
C ASN A 390 -85.27 -67.60 14.71
N GLN A 391 -86.05 -66.74 14.05
CA GLN A 391 -87.51 -66.77 14.16
C GLN A 391 -88.09 -68.11 13.68
N LEU A 392 -87.63 -68.62 12.54
CA LEU A 392 -88.03 -69.95 12.04
C LEU A 392 -87.65 -71.05 13.02
N LYS A 393 -86.46 -71.00 13.61
CA LYS A 393 -86.00 -71.96 14.61
C LYS A 393 -86.90 -71.95 15.85
N THR A 394 -87.24 -70.77 16.38
CA THR A 394 -88.19 -70.66 17.51
C THR A 394 -89.59 -71.15 17.14
N THR A 395 -90.03 -70.94 15.90
CA THR A 395 -91.32 -71.45 15.41
C THR A 395 -91.29 -72.98 15.32
N ILE A 396 -90.18 -73.57 14.85
CA ILE A 396 -89.98 -75.02 14.83
C ILE A 396 -89.98 -75.60 16.24
N ASP A 397 -89.29 -74.96 17.19
CA ASP A 397 -89.26 -75.42 18.58
C ASP A 397 -90.65 -75.32 19.23
N ARG A 398 -91.43 -74.27 18.92
CA ARG A 398 -92.83 -74.16 19.33
C ARG A 398 -93.69 -75.26 18.73
N MET A 399 -93.58 -75.54 17.43
CA MET A 399 -94.29 -76.64 16.77
C MET A 399 -93.88 -77.99 17.37
N ARG A 400 -92.60 -78.19 17.74
CA ARG A 400 -92.15 -79.40 18.43
C ARG A 400 -92.77 -79.53 19.82
N GLN A 401 -92.91 -78.42 20.54
CA GLN A 401 -93.59 -78.37 21.83
C GLN A 401 -95.08 -78.71 21.68
N GLU A 402 -95.77 -78.09 20.71
CA GLU A 402 -97.17 -78.39 20.37
C GLU A 402 -97.35 -79.85 19.94
N PHE A 403 -96.39 -80.43 19.22
CA PHE A 403 -96.37 -81.87 18.91
C PHE A 403 -96.16 -82.74 20.15
N SER A 404 -95.34 -82.30 21.10
CA SER A 404 -95.10 -83.00 22.36
C SER A 404 -96.34 -82.96 23.26
N ASP A 405 -97.00 -81.81 23.34
CA ASP A 405 -98.24 -81.59 24.08
C ASP A 405 -99.41 -82.38 23.43
N SER A 406 -99.47 -82.41 22.10
CA SER A 406 -100.43 -83.24 21.35
C SER A 406 -100.15 -84.74 21.52
N ARG A 407 -98.88 -85.13 21.72
CA ARG A 407 -98.46 -86.51 21.97
C ARG A 407 -98.80 -86.96 23.39
N GLU A 408 -98.81 -86.06 24.37
CA GLU A 408 -99.36 -86.33 25.71
C GLU A 408 -100.89 -86.44 25.73
N GLN A 409 -101.58 -85.80 24.79
CA GLN A 409 -103.05 -85.88 24.65
C GLN A 409 -103.55 -87.11 23.88
N LEU A 410 -102.65 -87.93 23.30
CA LEU A 410 -103.00 -89.10 22.49
C LEU A 410 -102.53 -90.43 23.12
N VAL A 411 -102.88 -90.65 24.40
CA VAL A 411 -103.08 -92.00 24.95
C VAL A 411 -104.57 -92.33 24.84
N GLY A 412 -104.98 -92.78 23.65
CA GLY A 412 -106.37 -93.17 23.40
C GLY A 412 -106.64 -93.45 21.93
N ASN A 413 -106.43 -94.70 21.54
CA ASN A 413 -106.86 -95.35 20.30
C ASN A 413 -106.09 -95.00 19.01
N ALA A 414 -105.37 -96.01 18.49
CA ALA A 414 -105.05 -96.13 17.06
C ALA A 414 -106.34 -96.41 16.25
N PRO A 415 -106.36 -96.10 14.95
CA PRO A 415 -106.07 -97.18 14.00
C PRO A 415 -105.29 -96.75 12.75
N GLU A 416 -105.06 -97.79 11.95
CA GLU A 416 -104.02 -98.03 10.96
C GLU A 416 -104.19 -97.37 9.58
N ASP A 417 -103.17 -97.60 8.75
CA ASP A 417 -103.20 -97.65 7.28
C ASP A 417 -103.13 -96.36 6.46
N SER A 418 -101.96 -95.71 6.50
CA SER A 418 -101.37 -95.07 5.29
C SER A 418 -99.87 -94.75 5.41
N SER A 419 -99.13 -95.38 6.32
CA SER A 419 -97.79 -94.91 6.68
C SER A 419 -96.72 -95.24 5.62
N PHE A 420 -96.77 -96.38 4.94
CA PHE A 420 -95.67 -96.81 4.08
C PHE A 420 -95.47 -95.94 2.80
N ALA A 421 -96.54 -95.43 2.20
CA ALA A 421 -96.46 -94.55 1.01
C ALA A 421 -95.98 -93.12 1.36
N ALA A 422 -96.37 -92.61 2.53
CA ALA A 422 -95.94 -91.32 3.04
C ALA A 422 -94.46 -91.35 3.46
N TYR A 423 -94.00 -92.44 4.08
CA TYR A 423 -92.58 -92.63 4.39
C TYR A 423 -91.74 -92.70 3.11
N LYS A 424 -92.13 -93.50 2.11
CA LYS A 424 -91.40 -93.55 0.82
C LYS A 424 -91.29 -92.19 0.13
N LYS A 425 -92.40 -91.45 0.04
CA LYS A 425 -92.42 -90.10 -0.56
C LYS A 425 -91.58 -89.08 0.22
N LYS A 426 -91.54 -89.20 1.55
CA LYS A 426 -90.72 -88.37 2.45
C LYS A 426 -89.23 -88.70 2.33
N THR A 427 -88.88 -89.97 2.21
CA THR A 427 -87.48 -90.41 1.98
C THR A 427 -87.00 -89.99 0.58
N ASP A 428 -87.85 -90.12 -0.45
CA ASP A 428 -87.51 -89.68 -1.81
C ASP A 428 -87.36 -88.14 -1.90
N LEU A 429 -88.17 -87.37 -1.16
CA LEU A 429 -88.02 -85.92 -1.02
C LEU A 429 -86.74 -85.53 -0.28
N MET A 430 -86.36 -86.23 0.80
CA MET A 430 -85.09 -86.02 1.48
C MET A 430 -83.90 -86.34 0.58
N ILE A 431 -83.94 -87.47 -0.13
CA ILE A 431 -82.86 -87.86 -1.06
C ILE A 431 -82.72 -86.82 -2.17
N ASN A 432 -83.82 -86.30 -2.74
CA ASN A 432 -83.75 -85.25 -3.75
C ASN A 432 -83.28 -83.90 -3.21
N ASN A 433 -83.64 -83.54 -1.97
CA ASN A 433 -83.12 -82.33 -1.32
C ASN A 433 -81.62 -82.46 -1.04
N TYR A 434 -81.15 -83.59 -0.50
CA TYR A 434 -79.72 -83.83 -0.29
C TYR A 434 -78.94 -83.90 -1.60
N LYS A 435 -79.50 -84.46 -2.68
CA LYS A 435 -78.88 -84.39 -4.01
C LYS A 435 -78.76 -82.95 -4.53
N ARG A 436 -79.76 -82.11 -4.28
CA ARG A 436 -79.72 -80.69 -4.67
C ARG A 436 -78.71 -79.90 -3.83
N GLU A 437 -78.63 -80.16 -2.53
CA GLU A 437 -77.64 -79.55 -1.63
C GLU A 437 -76.21 -79.99 -1.98
N ILE A 438 -76.00 -81.28 -2.29
CA ILE A 438 -74.70 -81.77 -2.77
C ILE A 438 -74.33 -81.08 -4.09
N ALA A 439 -75.26 -80.96 -5.04
CA ALA A 439 -75.01 -80.28 -6.30
C ALA A 439 -74.71 -78.78 -6.13
N LEU A 440 -75.39 -78.10 -5.21
CA LEU A 440 -75.11 -76.70 -4.85
C LEU A 440 -73.73 -76.55 -4.22
N HIS A 441 -73.35 -77.42 -3.29
CA HIS A 441 -72.02 -77.37 -2.69
C HIS A 441 -70.90 -77.75 -3.68
N GLU A 442 -71.16 -78.64 -4.64
CA GLU A 442 -70.23 -78.91 -5.74
C GLU A 442 -70.05 -77.68 -6.63
N GLN A 443 -71.14 -76.96 -6.95
CA GLN A 443 -71.09 -75.70 -7.69
C GLN A 443 -70.33 -74.61 -6.91
N GLU A 444 -70.63 -74.43 -5.62
CA GLU A 444 -69.93 -73.44 -4.76
C GLU A 444 -68.43 -73.74 -4.66
N LYS A 445 -68.06 -75.02 -4.57
CA LYS A 445 -66.67 -75.46 -4.56
C LYS A 445 -65.99 -75.16 -5.90
N GLU A 446 -66.67 -75.38 -7.03
CA GLU A 446 -66.14 -75.09 -8.36
C GLU A 446 -65.97 -73.58 -8.59
N GLU A 447 -66.93 -72.77 -8.14
CA GLU A 447 -66.82 -71.30 -8.16
C GLU A 447 -65.68 -70.79 -7.26
N ALA A 448 -65.50 -71.36 -6.06
CA ALA A 448 -64.40 -71.03 -5.18
C ALA A 448 -63.03 -71.39 -5.78
N LEU A 449 -62.94 -72.54 -6.46
CA LEU A 449 -61.73 -72.98 -7.17
C LEU A 449 -61.43 -72.06 -8.37
N SER A 450 -62.45 -71.63 -9.11
CA SER A 450 -62.31 -70.66 -10.20
C SER A 450 -61.77 -69.33 -9.68
N ARG A 451 -62.35 -68.78 -8.60
CA ARG A 451 -61.87 -67.54 -7.96
C ARG A 451 -60.45 -67.68 -7.43
N GLN A 452 -60.10 -68.83 -6.84
CA GLN A 452 -58.73 -69.10 -6.39
C GLN A 452 -57.74 -69.09 -7.56
N THR A 453 -58.14 -69.61 -8.72
CA THR A 453 -57.31 -69.64 -9.92
C THR A 453 -57.12 -68.24 -10.50
N GLU A 454 -58.17 -67.43 -10.54
CA GLU A 454 -58.10 -66.01 -10.95
C GLU A 454 -57.19 -65.18 -10.04
N LEU A 455 -57.33 -65.31 -8.72
CA LEU A 455 -56.45 -64.63 -7.76
C LEU A 455 -54.99 -65.04 -7.90
N MET A 456 -54.72 -66.32 -8.22
CA MET A 456 -53.36 -66.79 -8.46
C MET A 456 -52.75 -66.15 -9.72
N LEU A 457 -53.53 -66.01 -10.79
CA LEU A 457 -53.12 -65.35 -12.03
C LEU A 457 -52.86 -63.85 -11.81
N GLU A 458 -53.75 -63.16 -11.09
CA GLU A 458 -53.54 -61.75 -10.73
C GLU A 458 -52.30 -61.55 -9.86
N LEU A 459 -52.07 -62.43 -8.89
CA LEU A 459 -50.86 -62.39 -8.06
C LEU A 459 -49.59 -62.60 -8.90
N GLN A 460 -49.61 -63.54 -9.86
CA GLN A 460 -48.48 -63.78 -10.75
C GLN A 460 -48.22 -62.58 -11.67
N LYS A 461 -49.26 -61.94 -12.18
CA LYS A 461 -49.16 -60.70 -12.97
C LYS A 461 -48.59 -59.56 -12.13
N ALA A 462 -49.11 -59.33 -10.92
CA ALA A 462 -48.61 -58.29 -10.02
C ALA A 462 -47.12 -58.50 -9.65
N LYS A 463 -46.71 -59.76 -9.42
CA LYS A 463 -45.28 -60.10 -9.20
C LYS A 463 -44.41 -59.75 -10.41
N SER A 464 -44.89 -60.01 -11.63
CA SER A 464 -44.19 -59.63 -12.85
C SER A 464 -44.06 -58.11 -13.00
N ASP A 465 -45.13 -57.36 -12.74
CA ASP A 465 -45.14 -55.90 -12.83
C ASP A 465 -44.19 -55.27 -11.80
N VAL A 466 -44.18 -55.78 -10.56
CA VAL A 466 -43.24 -55.35 -9.52
C VAL A 466 -41.80 -55.61 -9.96
N SER A 467 -41.49 -56.79 -10.51
CA SER A 467 -40.15 -57.12 -11.01
C SER A 467 -39.70 -56.15 -12.11
N MET A 468 -40.58 -55.81 -13.05
CA MET A 468 -40.26 -54.84 -14.12
C MET A 468 -40.00 -53.44 -13.58
N ILE A 469 -40.77 -53.01 -12.57
CA ILE A 469 -40.60 -51.71 -11.91
C ILE A 469 -39.28 -51.68 -11.14
N GLU A 470 -38.96 -52.73 -10.39
CA GLU A 470 -37.69 -52.87 -9.66
C GLU A 470 -36.49 -52.78 -10.62
N ASP A 471 -36.53 -53.46 -11.75
CA ASP A 471 -35.44 -53.43 -12.73
C ASP A 471 -35.30 -52.03 -13.38
N LYS A 472 -36.41 -51.33 -13.62
CA LYS A 472 -36.39 -49.94 -14.08
C LYS A 472 -35.74 -49.00 -13.04
N TYR A 473 -36.04 -49.17 -11.76
CA TYR A 473 -35.42 -48.38 -10.68
C TYR A 473 -33.95 -48.73 -10.47
N LYS A 474 -33.55 -50.01 -10.58
CA LYS A 474 -32.13 -50.42 -10.55
C LYS A 474 -31.35 -49.78 -11.69
N TYR A 475 -31.90 -49.76 -12.90
CA TYR A 475 -31.28 -49.11 -14.05
C TYR A 475 -31.13 -47.61 -13.82
N ARG A 476 -32.18 -46.93 -13.33
CA ARG A 476 -32.11 -45.50 -13.01
C ARG A 476 -31.12 -45.17 -11.89
N LEU A 477 -31.02 -46.00 -10.86
CA LEU A 477 -30.01 -45.86 -9.81
C LEU A 477 -28.60 -45.94 -10.38
N LYS A 478 -28.36 -46.90 -11.28
CA LYS A 478 -27.06 -47.05 -11.94
C LYS A 478 -26.69 -45.83 -12.79
N GLU A 479 -27.64 -45.24 -13.52
CA GLU A 479 -27.44 -43.98 -14.27
C GLU A 479 -27.07 -42.81 -13.33
N LEU A 480 -27.80 -42.65 -12.22
CA LEU A 480 -27.52 -41.60 -11.25
C LEU A 480 -26.19 -41.81 -10.53
N GLU A 481 -25.78 -43.05 -10.29
CA GLU A 481 -24.45 -43.37 -9.76
C GLU A 481 -23.33 -43.00 -10.75
N THR A 482 -23.52 -43.24 -12.05
CA THR A 482 -22.56 -42.82 -13.08
C THR A 482 -22.47 -41.30 -13.17
N GLU A 483 -23.60 -40.60 -13.22
CA GLU A 483 -23.64 -39.13 -13.25
C GLU A 483 -22.98 -38.51 -12.00
N ASN A 484 -23.23 -39.07 -10.82
CA ASN A 484 -22.61 -38.60 -9.58
C ASN A 484 -21.09 -38.85 -9.56
N ASN A 485 -20.60 -39.92 -10.19
CA ASN A 485 -19.16 -40.16 -10.33
C ASN A 485 -18.52 -39.17 -11.31
N GLU A 486 -19.18 -38.86 -12.43
CA GLU A 486 -18.73 -37.84 -13.39
C GLU A 486 -18.65 -36.45 -12.72
N ILE A 487 -19.69 -36.06 -11.98
CA ILE A 487 -19.72 -34.80 -11.21
C ILE A 487 -18.60 -34.77 -10.15
N LYS A 488 -18.29 -35.90 -9.51
CA LYS A 488 -17.16 -35.99 -8.57
C LYS A 488 -15.82 -35.80 -9.26
N GLU A 489 -15.62 -36.39 -10.43
CA GLU A 489 -14.40 -36.19 -11.21
C GLU A 489 -14.25 -34.74 -11.69
N GLU A 490 -15.34 -34.13 -12.17
CA GLU A 490 -15.35 -32.72 -12.56
C GLU A 490 -15.01 -31.81 -11.37
N ASN A 491 -15.62 -32.03 -10.21
CA ASN A 491 -15.29 -31.30 -8.99
C ASN A 491 -13.83 -31.49 -8.55
N ASN A 492 -13.27 -32.69 -8.73
CA ASN A 492 -11.85 -32.91 -8.45
C ASN A 492 -10.95 -32.11 -9.41
N ASN A 493 -11.29 -32.07 -10.69
CA ASN A 493 -10.58 -31.28 -11.71
C ASN A 493 -10.67 -29.77 -11.45
N LEU A 494 -11.86 -29.26 -11.10
CA LEU A 494 -12.07 -27.86 -10.72
C LEU A 494 -11.27 -27.48 -9.46
N ASN A 495 -11.28 -28.34 -8.44
CA ASN A 495 -10.48 -28.12 -7.24
C ASN A 495 -8.97 -28.10 -7.54
N GLN A 496 -8.50 -28.94 -8.45
CA GLN A 496 -7.11 -28.93 -8.88
C GLN A 496 -6.75 -27.61 -9.59
N ARG A 497 -7.58 -27.16 -10.54
CA ARG A 497 -7.40 -25.87 -11.24
C ARG A 497 -7.39 -24.69 -10.26
N LEU A 498 -8.30 -24.69 -9.29
CA LEU A 498 -8.37 -23.64 -8.26
C LEU A 498 -7.12 -23.62 -7.36
N ASP A 499 -6.57 -24.78 -7.02
CA ASP A 499 -5.32 -24.89 -6.27
C ASP A 499 -4.12 -24.40 -7.09
N GLU A 500 -4.07 -24.69 -8.40
CA GLU A 500 -3.04 -24.19 -9.33
C GLU A 500 -3.12 -22.66 -9.50
N GLU A 501 -4.32 -22.12 -9.70
CA GLU A 501 -4.55 -20.68 -9.81
C GLU A 501 -4.20 -19.96 -8.50
N SER A 502 -4.58 -20.53 -7.36
CA SER A 502 -4.22 -20.01 -6.03
C SER A 502 -2.70 -19.99 -5.81
N GLN A 503 -1.97 -20.98 -6.33
CA GLN A 503 -0.50 -20.99 -6.27
C GLN A 503 0.11 -19.94 -7.20
N SER A 504 -0.40 -19.81 -8.42
CA SER A 504 0.01 -18.78 -9.38
C SER A 504 -0.20 -17.38 -8.83
N LYS A 505 -1.36 -17.09 -8.24
CA LYS A 505 -1.67 -15.83 -7.57
C LYS A 505 -0.70 -15.53 -6.43
N ARG A 506 -0.37 -16.51 -5.58
CA ARG A 506 0.62 -16.34 -4.51
C ARG A 506 2.03 -16.05 -5.04
N LEU A 507 2.41 -16.64 -6.17
CA LEU A 507 3.69 -16.34 -6.83
C LEU A 507 3.71 -14.91 -7.37
N LEU A 508 2.63 -14.48 -8.03
CA LEU A 508 2.47 -13.12 -8.53
C LEU A 508 2.48 -12.08 -7.39
N GLU A 509 1.76 -12.35 -6.29
CA GLU A 509 1.75 -11.52 -5.08
C GLU A 509 3.15 -11.43 -4.46
N ARG A 510 3.92 -12.53 -4.42
CA ARG A 510 5.32 -12.50 -3.96
C ARG A 510 6.20 -11.64 -4.87
N GLN A 511 6.08 -11.78 -6.19
CA GLN A 511 6.84 -11.01 -7.17
C GLN A 511 6.52 -9.51 -7.11
N THR A 512 5.24 -9.15 -6.92
CA THR A 512 4.81 -7.76 -6.77
C THR A 512 5.18 -7.16 -5.42
N MET A 513 5.15 -7.94 -4.33
CA MET A 513 5.64 -7.50 -3.01
C MET A 513 7.15 -7.23 -3.03
N THR A 514 7.95 -8.05 -3.72
CA THR A 514 9.39 -7.77 -3.90
C THR A 514 9.64 -6.50 -4.74
N ALA A 515 8.86 -6.30 -5.81
CA ALA A 515 8.96 -5.08 -6.61
C ALA A 515 8.53 -3.83 -5.84
N LYS A 516 7.51 -3.93 -4.97
CA LYS A 516 7.07 -2.83 -4.10
C LYS A 516 8.14 -2.49 -3.06
N GLY A 517 8.78 -3.49 -2.45
CA GLY A 517 9.90 -3.30 -1.53
C GLY A 517 11.11 -2.61 -2.18
N ASP A 518 11.42 -2.93 -3.44
CA ASP A 518 12.49 -2.27 -4.19
C ASP A 518 12.17 -0.80 -4.53
N VAL A 519 10.90 -0.50 -4.85
CA VAL A 519 10.44 0.87 -5.10
C VAL A 519 10.45 1.68 -3.80
N GLU A 520 9.99 1.12 -2.70
CA GLU A 520 9.99 1.76 -1.38
C GLU A 520 11.41 2.01 -0.87
N SER A 521 12.32 1.05 -1.09
CA SER A 521 13.75 1.22 -0.81
C SER A 521 14.39 2.35 -1.63
N LYS A 522 14.00 2.47 -2.91
CA LYS A 522 14.44 3.58 -3.78
C LYS A 522 13.84 4.91 -3.33
N LEU A 523 12.57 4.94 -2.93
CA LEU A 523 11.90 6.14 -2.43
C LEU A 523 12.57 6.64 -1.14
N ILE A 524 12.88 5.75 -0.20
CA ILE A 524 13.60 6.08 1.03
C ILE A 524 14.99 6.64 0.72
N ARG A 525 15.73 6.04 -0.22
CA ARG A 525 17.04 6.58 -0.65
C ARG A 525 16.91 7.96 -1.30
N LEU A 526 15.92 8.16 -2.18
CA LEU A 526 15.68 9.43 -2.83
C LEU A 526 15.32 10.52 -1.82
N ASN A 527 14.46 10.19 -0.86
CA ASN A 527 14.05 11.12 0.19
C ASN A 527 15.22 11.48 1.12
N LYS A 528 16.10 10.51 1.42
CA LYS A 528 17.34 10.77 2.16
C LYS A 528 18.28 11.71 1.40
N GLN A 529 18.49 11.47 0.10
CA GLN A 529 19.28 12.35 -0.75
C GLN A 529 18.68 13.76 -0.85
N TYR A 530 17.35 13.87 -0.92
CA TYR A 530 16.65 15.15 -0.91
C TYR A 530 16.88 15.92 0.39
N GLN A 531 16.79 15.26 1.54
CA GLN A 531 17.07 15.88 2.85
C GLN A 531 18.55 16.30 2.97
N GLU A 532 19.49 15.48 2.50
CA GLU A 532 20.92 15.82 2.47
C GLU A 532 21.19 17.05 1.58
N LEU A 533 20.59 17.12 0.38
CA LEU A 533 20.69 18.27 -0.51
C LEU A 533 20.02 19.52 0.07
N LYS A 534 18.90 19.37 0.77
CA LYS A 534 18.23 20.48 1.46
C LYS A 534 19.11 21.06 2.56
N ALA A 535 19.74 20.21 3.37
CA ALA A 535 20.67 20.64 4.41
C ALA A 535 21.91 21.35 3.81
N GLN A 536 22.44 20.83 2.70
CA GLN A 536 23.55 21.50 1.97
C GLN A 536 23.14 22.87 1.42
N LYS A 537 21.92 22.98 0.87
CA LYS A 537 21.38 24.26 0.40
C LYS A 537 21.27 25.27 1.54
N GLU A 538 20.72 24.87 2.69
CA GLU A 538 20.61 25.73 3.87
C GLU A 538 22.00 26.16 4.38
N GLN A 539 22.99 25.25 4.40
CA GLN A 539 24.38 25.62 4.73
C GLN A 539 24.98 26.62 3.76
N LEU A 540 24.77 26.45 2.45
CA LEU A 540 25.26 27.38 1.43
C LEU A 540 24.56 28.74 1.51
N GLU A 541 23.26 28.77 1.81
CA GLU A 541 22.51 30.02 2.02
C GLU A 541 23.05 30.79 3.25
N VAL A 542 23.38 30.09 4.34
CA VAL A 542 24.01 30.70 5.51
C VAL A 542 25.41 31.23 5.18
N GLN A 543 26.23 30.44 4.48
CA GLN A 543 27.56 30.88 4.04
C GLN A 543 27.50 32.08 3.10
N LEU A 544 26.54 32.10 2.17
CA LEU A 544 26.31 33.22 1.26
C LEU A 544 25.93 34.47 2.07
N ALA A 545 24.98 34.35 3.01
CA ALA A 545 24.56 35.46 3.85
C ALA A 545 25.71 36.01 4.72
N GLU A 546 26.58 35.15 5.26
CA GLU A 546 27.80 35.56 5.97
C GLU A 546 28.83 36.23 5.06
N SER A 547 29.04 35.72 3.85
CA SER A 547 29.92 36.32 2.85
C SER A 547 29.41 37.69 2.39
N GLU A 548 28.10 37.85 2.22
CA GLU A 548 27.48 39.13 1.88
C GLU A 548 27.57 40.13 3.03
N ARG A 549 27.42 39.70 4.28
CA ARG A 549 27.59 40.55 5.47
C ARG A 549 29.04 41.01 5.61
N THR A 550 30.00 40.11 5.47
CA THR A 550 31.44 40.45 5.52
C THR A 550 31.83 41.36 4.36
N HIS A 551 31.32 41.11 3.14
CA HIS A 551 31.57 41.97 1.99
C HIS A 551 30.99 43.37 2.18
N LYS A 552 29.73 43.48 2.65
CA LYS A 552 29.09 44.77 2.97
C LYS A 552 29.83 45.52 4.08
N GLN A 553 30.27 44.82 5.13
CA GLN A 553 31.07 45.42 6.21
C GLN A 553 32.40 45.97 5.66
N SER A 554 33.12 45.17 4.86
CA SER A 554 34.38 45.62 4.25
C SER A 554 34.19 46.76 3.25
N GLN A 555 33.07 46.79 2.50
CA GLN A 555 32.71 47.91 1.62
C GLN A 555 32.44 49.19 2.41
N MET A 556 31.67 49.11 3.50
CA MET A 556 31.39 50.27 4.35
C MET A 556 32.67 50.84 4.98
N ASP A 557 33.62 50.00 5.37
CA ASP A 557 34.90 50.44 5.93
C ASP A 557 35.80 51.10 4.86
N THR A 558 35.86 50.56 3.63
CA THR A 558 36.61 51.20 2.52
C THR A 558 35.96 52.48 2.02
N ASP A 559 34.62 52.52 1.95
CA ASP A 559 33.89 53.70 1.47
C ASP A 559 33.93 54.81 2.52
N SER A 560 33.86 54.49 3.81
CA SER A 560 34.05 55.46 4.90
C SER A 560 35.44 56.10 4.86
N TYR A 561 36.50 55.31 4.65
CA TYR A 561 37.86 55.81 4.52
C TYR A 561 38.06 56.69 3.27
N ASN A 562 37.50 56.29 2.13
CA ASN A 562 37.59 57.06 0.88
C ASN A 562 36.78 58.36 0.94
N VAL A 563 35.60 58.33 1.55
CA VAL A 563 34.75 59.53 1.78
C VAL A 563 35.45 60.51 2.72
N GLN A 564 36.07 60.02 3.81
CA GLN A 564 36.82 60.86 4.74
C GLN A 564 38.02 61.54 4.05
N LYS A 565 38.77 60.80 3.23
CA LYS A 565 39.89 61.35 2.45
C LYS A 565 39.45 62.36 1.40
N LEU A 566 38.28 62.16 0.78
CA LEU A 566 37.67 63.13 -0.13
C LEU A 566 37.21 64.39 0.61
N GLN A 567 36.59 64.26 1.79
CA GLN A 567 36.21 65.40 2.62
C GLN A 567 37.40 66.21 3.12
N GLU A 568 38.49 65.56 3.52
CA GLU A 568 39.74 66.25 3.88
C GLU A 568 40.32 67.03 2.68
N LYS A 569 40.27 66.43 1.49
CA LYS A 569 40.72 67.09 0.26
C LYS A 569 39.83 68.29 -0.09
N ILE A 570 38.51 68.15 -0.01
CA ILE A 570 37.56 69.25 -0.22
C ILE A 570 37.81 70.38 0.79
N SER A 571 37.95 70.07 2.09
CA SER A 571 38.23 71.07 3.12
C SER A 571 39.57 71.79 2.89
N SER A 572 40.59 71.08 2.41
CA SER A 572 41.88 71.70 2.06
C SER A 572 41.76 72.64 0.85
N GLN A 573 40.97 72.26 -0.15
CA GLN A 573 40.73 73.07 -1.34
C GLN A 573 39.87 74.29 -1.02
N GLU A 574 38.84 74.16 -0.18
CA GLU A 574 38.03 75.27 0.31
C GLU A 574 38.87 76.30 1.09
N LYS A 575 39.79 75.83 1.95
CA LYS A 575 40.74 76.72 2.64
C LYS A 575 41.64 77.47 1.66
N SER A 576 42.14 76.79 0.62
CA SER A 576 42.93 77.42 -0.43
C SER A 576 42.12 78.44 -1.23
N LEU A 577 40.87 78.11 -1.57
CA LEU A 577 39.97 78.97 -2.34
C LEU A 577 39.59 80.21 -1.54
N ASN A 578 39.37 80.07 -0.22
CA ASN A 578 39.12 81.21 0.66
C ASN A 578 40.36 82.12 0.81
N ARG A 579 41.58 81.56 0.87
CA ARG A 579 42.82 82.36 0.84
C ARG A 579 42.94 83.14 -0.47
N LEU A 580 42.74 82.48 -1.60
CA LEU A 580 42.79 83.14 -2.92
C LEU A 580 41.71 84.23 -3.05
N LYS A 581 40.49 84.00 -2.54
CA LYS A 581 39.45 85.03 -2.49
C LYS A 581 39.83 86.23 -1.62
N GLN A 582 40.55 85.99 -0.52
CA GLN A 582 41.03 87.06 0.35
C GLN A 582 42.16 87.85 -0.32
N GLU A 583 43.14 87.17 -0.92
CA GLU A 583 44.19 87.80 -1.72
C GLU A 583 43.60 88.62 -2.88
N LEU A 584 42.56 88.12 -3.54
CA LEU A 584 41.89 88.83 -4.63
C LEU A 584 41.19 90.10 -4.12
N LYS A 585 40.54 90.05 -2.94
CA LYS A 585 39.98 91.25 -2.30
C LYS A 585 41.05 92.26 -1.88
N GLU A 586 42.18 91.78 -1.37
CA GLU A 586 43.32 92.65 -1.02
C GLU A 586 43.88 93.32 -2.27
N LYS A 587 43.97 92.60 -3.40
CA LYS A 587 44.39 93.16 -4.68
C LYS A 587 43.37 94.11 -5.29
N ASP A 588 42.08 93.86 -5.12
CA ASP A 588 41.03 94.81 -5.52
C ASP A 588 41.11 96.11 -4.72
N LEU A 589 41.40 96.03 -3.41
CA LEU A 589 41.64 97.21 -2.57
C LEU A 589 42.91 97.97 -3.00
N GLU A 590 44.01 97.25 -3.28
CA GLU A 590 45.22 97.87 -3.83
C GLU A 590 44.94 98.55 -5.17
N LEU A 591 44.11 97.95 -6.04
CA LEU A 591 43.69 98.55 -7.30
C LEU A 591 42.86 99.81 -7.07
N GLU A 592 41.91 99.79 -6.15
CA GLU A 592 41.11 100.95 -5.76
C GLU A 592 42.01 102.10 -5.27
N ASP A 593 43.00 101.78 -4.42
CA ASP A 593 44.01 102.75 -3.94
C ASP A 593 44.84 103.31 -5.11
N ILE A 594 45.28 102.46 -6.04
CA ILE A 594 46.00 102.88 -7.26
C ILE A 594 45.13 103.78 -8.13
N TYR A 595 43.84 103.46 -8.31
CA TYR A 595 42.91 104.28 -9.09
C TYR A 595 42.66 105.63 -8.42
N SER A 596 42.51 105.66 -7.09
CA SER A 596 42.40 106.91 -6.33
C SER A 596 43.66 107.75 -6.45
N HIS A 597 44.84 107.11 -6.39
CA HIS A 597 46.11 107.79 -6.55
C HIS A 597 46.30 108.33 -7.96
N LYS A 598 45.91 107.55 -8.99
CA LYS A 598 45.87 108.00 -10.38
C LYS A 598 44.97 109.21 -10.53
N GLU A 599 43.78 109.22 -9.94
CA GLU A 599 42.87 110.36 -9.98
C GLU A 599 43.48 111.61 -9.32
N THR A 600 44.19 111.45 -8.19
CA THR A 600 44.93 112.57 -7.57
C THR A 600 46.06 113.08 -8.46
N LEU A 601 46.83 112.18 -9.08
CA LEU A 601 47.91 112.54 -10.00
C LEU A 601 47.37 113.21 -11.27
N GLU A 602 46.22 112.78 -11.79
CA GLU A 602 45.56 113.43 -12.93
C GLU A 602 45.09 114.84 -12.57
N LYS A 603 44.55 115.06 -11.35
CA LYS A 603 44.22 116.39 -10.84
C LYS A 603 45.46 117.26 -10.66
N ASP A 604 46.53 116.73 -10.06
CA ASP A 604 47.79 117.45 -9.88
C ASP A 604 48.43 117.79 -11.23
N ASN A 605 48.41 116.87 -12.19
CA ASN A 605 48.93 117.08 -13.54
C ASN A 605 48.08 118.09 -14.32
N PHE A 606 46.75 118.08 -14.14
CA PHE A 606 45.89 119.15 -14.66
C PHE A 606 46.27 120.51 -14.07
N THR A 607 46.46 120.59 -12.75
CA THR A 607 46.84 121.82 -12.04
C THR A 607 48.23 122.31 -12.47
N LEU A 608 49.20 121.40 -12.60
CA LEU A 608 50.54 121.68 -13.10
C LEU A 608 50.50 122.14 -14.55
N ARG A 609 49.69 121.52 -15.42
CA ARG A 609 49.49 121.99 -16.80
C ARG A 609 48.87 123.38 -16.84
N GLU A 610 47.95 123.69 -15.94
CA GLU A 610 47.36 125.03 -15.82
C GLU A 610 48.39 126.06 -15.33
N GLN A 611 49.18 125.72 -14.32
CA GLN A 611 50.28 126.54 -13.81
C GLN A 611 51.39 126.72 -14.85
N LEU A 612 51.70 125.68 -15.64
CA LEU A 612 52.62 125.75 -16.77
C LEU A 612 52.08 126.71 -17.83
N LYS A 613 50.78 126.62 -18.15
CA LYS A 613 50.11 127.52 -19.10
C LYS A 613 50.18 128.98 -18.63
N LEU A 614 49.94 129.21 -17.33
CA LEU A 614 50.06 130.53 -16.68
C LEU A 614 51.51 131.03 -16.61
N ALA A 615 52.49 130.16 -16.40
CA ALA A 615 53.91 130.50 -16.38
C ALA A 615 54.47 130.75 -17.79
N THR A 616 53.97 130.06 -18.82
CA THR A 616 54.38 130.27 -20.23
C THR A 616 53.88 131.58 -20.85
N THR A 617 52.99 132.32 -20.19
CA THR A 617 52.58 133.67 -20.63
C THR A 617 53.37 134.81 -19.96
N THR A 618 54.38 134.50 -19.15
CA THR A 618 55.30 135.50 -18.59
C THR A 618 56.74 135.15 -18.95
N GLU A 619 57.41 136.09 -19.62
CA GLU A 619 58.73 135.96 -20.23
C GLU A 619 59.85 135.66 -19.21
N PHE A 620 60.14 134.38 -18.92
CA PHE A 620 61.48 133.94 -18.49
C PHE A 620 61.66 132.44 -18.81
N SER A 621 62.67 132.13 -19.63
CA SER A 621 63.07 130.75 -19.96
C SER A 621 63.83 130.14 -18.78
N ASP A 622 63.18 129.30 -17.99
CA ASP A 622 63.80 128.61 -16.86
C ASP A 622 64.08 127.12 -17.20
N PRO A 623 65.33 126.61 -17.08
CA PRO A 623 65.66 125.18 -17.25
C PRO A 623 64.84 124.22 -16.39
N ALA A 624 64.17 124.68 -15.34
CA ALA A 624 63.22 123.88 -14.56
C ALA A 624 62.06 123.31 -15.40
N ASN A 625 61.64 124.00 -16.46
CA ASN A 625 60.53 123.57 -17.31
C ASN A 625 60.90 122.37 -18.20
N LEU A 626 62.16 122.30 -18.62
CA LEU A 626 62.71 121.17 -19.38
C LEU A 626 62.83 119.91 -18.51
N ILE A 627 63.26 120.07 -17.26
CA ILE A 627 63.35 118.96 -16.30
C ILE A 627 61.96 118.42 -15.94
N LEU A 628 60.96 119.30 -15.80
CA LEU A 628 59.57 118.90 -15.58
C LEU A 628 58.99 118.17 -16.80
N GLN A 629 59.29 118.59 -18.02
CA GLN A 629 58.88 117.87 -19.23
C GLN A 629 59.52 116.49 -19.32
N ASP A 630 60.81 116.35 -19.00
CA ASP A 630 61.49 115.05 -18.97
C ASP A 630 60.91 114.13 -17.88
N GLN A 631 60.60 114.67 -16.68
CA GLN A 631 59.96 113.89 -15.62
C GLN A 631 58.54 113.44 -15.98
N ILE A 632 57.77 114.30 -16.64
CA ILE A 632 56.44 113.94 -17.18
C ILE A 632 56.59 112.84 -18.23
N HIS A 633 57.57 112.95 -19.13
CA HIS A 633 57.81 111.93 -20.15
C HIS A 633 58.21 110.57 -19.55
N ASP A 634 59.08 110.57 -18.54
CA ASP A 634 59.51 109.35 -17.85
C ASP A 634 58.35 108.67 -17.10
N LEU A 635 57.45 109.45 -16.51
CA LEU A 635 56.24 108.94 -15.86
C LEU A 635 55.24 108.38 -16.88
N GLU A 636 55.06 109.05 -18.02
CA GLU A 636 54.22 108.56 -19.12
C GLU A 636 54.75 107.22 -19.68
N GLN A 637 56.07 107.07 -19.82
CA GLN A 637 56.69 105.80 -20.25
C GLN A 637 56.51 104.68 -19.23
N LYS A 638 56.68 104.97 -17.93
CA LYS A 638 56.45 103.98 -16.86
C LYS A 638 54.97 103.57 -16.80
N LEU A 639 54.06 104.50 -17.00
CA LEU A 639 52.63 104.23 -17.03
C LEU A 639 52.25 103.34 -18.23
N LEU A 640 52.79 103.62 -19.42
CA LEU A 640 52.62 102.79 -20.62
C LEU A 640 53.17 101.36 -20.42
N ALA A 641 54.35 101.22 -19.82
CA ALA A 641 54.94 99.92 -19.53
C ALA A 641 54.08 99.11 -18.53
N SER A 642 53.59 99.76 -17.47
CA SER A 642 52.69 99.14 -16.48
C SER A 642 51.35 98.74 -17.09
N GLU A 643 50.78 99.56 -17.96
CA GLU A 643 49.53 99.22 -18.67
C GLU A 643 49.72 98.04 -19.63
N SER A 644 50.89 97.95 -20.29
CA SER A 644 51.22 96.82 -21.16
C SER A 644 51.35 95.52 -20.37
N ALA A 645 52.08 95.53 -19.25
CA ALA A 645 52.22 94.37 -18.37
C ALA A 645 50.86 93.89 -17.83
N HIS A 646 50.01 94.82 -17.39
CA HIS A 646 48.66 94.47 -16.92
C HIS A 646 47.77 93.90 -18.03
N LYS A 647 47.91 94.36 -19.29
CA LYS A 647 47.20 93.77 -20.43
C LYS A 647 47.63 92.32 -20.67
N GLU A 648 48.92 92.02 -20.56
CA GLU A 648 49.44 90.65 -20.68
C GLU A 648 48.93 89.74 -19.57
N ASP A 649 48.94 90.19 -18.31
CA ASP A 649 48.43 89.42 -17.17
C ASP A 649 46.92 89.17 -17.27
N LYS A 650 46.16 90.16 -17.77
CA LYS A 650 44.73 90.00 -18.05
C LYS A 650 44.47 88.97 -19.15
N ILE A 651 45.28 88.95 -20.21
CA ILE A 651 45.19 87.95 -21.28
C ILE A 651 45.54 86.55 -20.74
N SER A 652 46.58 86.45 -19.93
CA SER A 652 47.00 85.18 -19.28
C SER A 652 45.90 84.63 -18.38
N SER A 653 45.34 85.47 -17.50
CA SER A 653 44.25 85.11 -16.60
C SER A 653 42.98 84.74 -17.37
N SER A 654 42.64 85.48 -18.43
CA SER A 654 41.50 85.17 -19.31
C SER A 654 41.65 83.82 -20.02
N ARG A 655 42.86 83.46 -20.47
CA ARG A 655 43.15 82.13 -21.03
C ARG A 655 42.97 81.03 -19.98
N GLN A 656 43.43 81.26 -18.75
CA GLN A 656 43.30 80.30 -17.66
C GLN A 656 41.83 80.08 -17.27
N ILE A 657 41.05 81.16 -17.21
CA ILE A 657 39.59 81.10 -17.00
C ILE A 657 38.93 80.29 -18.12
N SER A 658 39.25 80.56 -19.39
CA SER A 658 38.69 79.81 -20.53
C SER A 658 39.03 78.31 -20.49
N MET A 659 40.23 77.94 -20.05
CA MET A 659 40.58 76.52 -19.87
C MET A 659 39.77 75.86 -18.75
N LEU A 660 39.56 76.55 -17.62
CA LEU A 660 38.76 76.05 -16.50
C LEU A 660 37.28 75.93 -16.87
N GLU A 661 36.74 76.88 -17.63
CA GLU A 661 35.37 76.81 -18.16
C GLU A 661 35.17 75.59 -19.07
N LYS A 662 36.11 75.33 -19.99
CA LYS A 662 36.07 74.12 -20.83
C LYS A 662 36.18 72.82 -20.01
N GLN A 663 36.99 72.81 -18.95
CA GLN A 663 37.08 71.65 -18.06
C GLN A 663 35.79 71.42 -17.28
N LEU A 664 35.14 72.49 -16.81
CA LEU A 664 33.82 72.43 -16.18
C LEU A 664 32.77 71.92 -17.15
N GLU A 665 32.74 72.42 -18.39
CA GLU A 665 31.83 71.95 -19.43
C GLU A 665 31.99 70.44 -19.72
N ILE A 666 33.22 69.94 -19.81
CA ILE A 666 33.50 68.50 -19.98
C ILE A 666 32.98 67.70 -18.77
N LEU A 667 33.18 68.19 -17.54
CA LEU A 667 32.71 67.51 -16.34
C LEU A 667 31.18 67.53 -16.23
N GLU A 668 30.52 68.62 -16.62
CA GLU A 668 29.06 68.71 -16.68
C GLU A 668 28.47 67.79 -17.73
N ASN A 669 29.09 67.69 -18.91
CA ASN A 669 28.67 66.74 -19.94
C ASN A 669 28.82 65.30 -19.43
N LYS A 670 29.94 64.94 -18.81
CA LYS A 670 30.12 63.61 -18.17
C LYS A 670 29.09 63.34 -17.08
N LYS A 671 28.75 64.35 -16.26
CA LYS A 671 27.70 64.23 -15.25
C LYS A 671 26.35 63.97 -15.91
N ARG A 672 26.01 64.67 -17.00
CA ARG A 672 24.77 64.43 -17.77
C ARG A 672 24.74 63.02 -18.36
N ASP A 673 25.83 62.55 -18.96
CA ASP A 673 25.91 61.19 -19.52
C ASP A 673 25.72 60.11 -18.45
N ILE A 674 26.38 60.26 -17.30
CA ILE A 674 26.23 59.34 -16.16
C ILE A 674 24.81 59.39 -15.61
N THR A 675 24.20 60.58 -15.51
CA THR A 675 22.82 60.73 -15.04
C THR A 675 21.84 60.07 -16.00
N ALA A 676 22.03 60.25 -17.32
CA ALA A 676 21.24 59.59 -18.35
C ALA A 676 21.39 58.05 -18.29
N GLU A 677 22.59 57.53 -18.05
CA GLU A 677 22.82 56.09 -17.88
C GLU A 677 22.10 55.54 -16.64
N TYR A 678 22.11 56.28 -15.53
CA TYR A 678 21.36 55.90 -14.32
C TYR A 678 19.85 56.01 -14.51
N GLU A 679 19.35 57.03 -15.20
CA GLU A 679 17.94 57.16 -15.57
C GLU A 679 17.49 56.02 -16.49
N GLU A 680 18.34 55.61 -17.45
CA GLU A 680 18.06 54.45 -18.30
C GLU A 680 18.02 53.15 -17.49
N LYS A 681 18.97 52.94 -16.56
CA LYS A 681 18.95 51.79 -15.64
C LYS A 681 17.73 51.81 -14.74
N LEU A 682 17.35 52.96 -14.20
CA LEU A 682 16.12 53.12 -13.40
C LEU A 682 14.87 52.85 -14.23
N SER A 683 14.83 53.30 -15.48
CA SER A 683 13.73 53.03 -16.41
C SER A 683 13.64 51.53 -16.73
N LYS A 684 14.76 50.86 -17.00
CA LYS A 684 14.83 49.40 -17.17
C LYS A 684 14.34 48.65 -15.93
N LEU A 685 14.79 49.05 -14.74
CA LEU A 685 14.34 48.48 -13.47
C LEU A 685 12.87 48.81 -13.17
N ALA A 686 12.36 49.96 -13.61
CA ALA A 686 10.96 50.33 -13.47
C ALA A 686 10.08 49.49 -14.41
N ILE A 687 10.51 49.25 -15.65
CA ILE A 687 9.87 48.33 -16.59
C ILE A 687 9.93 46.89 -16.06
N GLU A 688 11.08 46.45 -15.54
CA GLU A 688 11.22 45.12 -14.93
C GLU A 688 10.31 44.98 -13.71
N ASN A 689 10.25 45.98 -12.82
CA ASN A 689 9.30 46.02 -11.71
C ASN A 689 7.85 46.10 -12.18
N GLN A 690 7.57 46.78 -13.30
CA GLN A 690 6.24 46.83 -13.91
C GLN A 690 5.86 45.48 -14.50
N MET A 691 6.80 44.74 -15.11
CA MET A 691 6.63 43.38 -15.60
C MET A 691 6.47 42.39 -14.45
N LEU A 692 7.23 42.53 -13.37
CA LEU A 692 7.07 41.74 -12.15
C LEU A 692 5.74 42.05 -11.46
N ARG A 693 5.31 43.32 -11.43
CA ARG A 693 3.97 43.73 -10.98
C ARG A 693 2.87 43.25 -11.91
N GLN A 694 3.08 43.21 -13.22
CA GLN A 694 2.15 42.65 -14.19
C GLN A 694 2.03 41.14 -14.00
N ASN A 695 3.13 40.41 -13.87
CA ASN A 695 3.15 38.97 -13.57
C ASN A 695 2.53 38.64 -12.19
N SER A 696 2.72 39.49 -11.18
CA SER A 696 2.08 39.33 -9.88
C SER A 696 0.63 39.87 -9.82
N SER A 697 0.24 40.73 -10.77
CA SER A 697 -1.14 41.17 -10.97
C SER A 697 -1.94 40.25 -11.89
N GLU A 698 -1.32 39.51 -12.80
CA GLU A 698 -1.93 38.39 -13.54
C GLU A 698 -2.20 37.22 -12.60
N ASN A 699 -1.37 37.02 -11.58
CA ASN A 699 -1.63 36.10 -10.46
C ASN A 699 -2.58 36.66 -9.37
N LYS A 700 -3.05 37.91 -9.49
CA LYS A 700 -4.00 38.53 -8.53
C LYS A 700 -5.21 39.21 -9.20
N ARG A 701 -5.41 39.03 -10.51
CA ARG A 701 -6.56 39.54 -11.31
C ARG A 701 -7.67 38.51 -11.49
N SER A 702 -7.97 37.78 -10.42
CA SER A 702 -9.26 37.12 -10.23
C SER A 702 -9.84 37.52 -8.87
N GLN A 703 -10.04 38.82 -8.68
CA GLN A 703 -11.22 39.38 -8.00
C GLN A 703 -11.19 40.91 -8.07
N PRO A 704 -12.18 41.54 -8.73
CA PRO A 704 -12.61 42.87 -8.41
C PRO A 704 -14.07 42.85 -7.95
N GLU A 705 -14.31 43.32 -6.73
CA GLU A 705 -15.62 43.82 -6.33
C GLU A 705 -15.58 45.34 -6.63
N VAL A 706 -16.49 45.97 -7.39
CA VAL A 706 -17.96 45.85 -7.35
C VAL A 706 -18.58 46.49 -8.63
N LYS A 707 -19.72 45.93 -9.08
CA LYS A 707 -20.73 46.42 -10.07
C LYS A 707 -20.23 46.49 -11.53
N SER A 708 -20.69 45.69 -12.50
CA SER A 708 -22.02 45.12 -12.77
C SER A 708 -21.96 43.89 -13.69
N THR A 709 -20.81 43.22 -13.79
CA THR A 709 -20.59 42.02 -14.64
C THR A 709 -19.92 40.86 -13.90
N SER A 710 -19.44 41.11 -12.67
CA SER A 710 -18.89 40.09 -11.75
C SER A 710 -19.94 39.16 -11.15
N GLN A 711 -21.24 39.49 -11.22
CA GLN A 711 -22.29 38.61 -10.75
C GLN A 711 -22.45 37.38 -11.63
N LEU A 712 -22.15 37.44 -12.94
CA LEU A 712 -22.27 36.26 -13.81
C LEU A 712 -21.13 35.26 -13.58
N ALA A 713 -19.89 35.71 -13.40
CA ALA A 713 -18.76 34.79 -13.21
C ALA A 713 -18.75 34.16 -11.81
N ALA A 714 -19.11 34.92 -10.77
CA ALA A 714 -19.33 34.37 -9.43
C ALA A 714 -20.59 33.48 -9.40
N SER A 715 -21.67 33.86 -10.11
CA SER A 715 -22.84 32.98 -10.29
C SER A 715 -22.48 31.70 -11.01
N VAL A 716 -21.62 31.72 -12.04
CA VAL A 716 -21.21 30.52 -12.78
C VAL A 716 -20.27 29.65 -11.95
N GLN A 717 -19.39 30.24 -11.14
CA GLN A 717 -18.50 29.48 -10.27
C GLN A 717 -19.25 28.93 -9.05
N GLU A 718 -20.22 29.67 -8.51
CA GLU A 718 -21.16 29.21 -7.49
C GLU A 718 -22.17 28.19 -8.06
N GLU A 719 -22.60 28.33 -9.33
CA GLU A 719 -23.39 27.31 -10.04
C GLU A 719 -22.57 26.06 -10.29
N ASN A 720 -21.30 26.18 -10.68
CA ASN A 720 -20.43 25.03 -10.87
C ASN A 720 -20.18 24.31 -9.53
N LEU A 721 -19.93 25.04 -8.45
CA LEU A 721 -19.82 24.45 -7.11
C LEU A 721 -21.16 23.86 -6.63
N LYS A 722 -22.31 24.49 -6.94
CA LYS A 722 -23.64 23.92 -6.67
C LYS A 722 -23.94 22.70 -7.52
N GLN A 723 -23.51 22.67 -8.77
CA GLN A 723 -23.64 21.50 -9.66
C GLN A 723 -22.75 20.36 -9.17
N GLU A 724 -21.51 20.65 -8.76
CA GLU A 724 -20.59 19.68 -8.18
C GLU A 724 -21.11 19.14 -6.85
N LEU A 725 -21.65 20.01 -5.98
CA LEU A 725 -22.36 19.59 -4.76
C LEU A 725 -23.59 18.74 -5.09
N ARG A 726 -24.36 19.08 -6.12
CA ARG A 726 -25.54 18.31 -6.52
C ARG A 726 -25.18 16.95 -7.12
N ILE A 727 -24.06 16.87 -7.85
CA ILE A 727 -23.50 15.61 -8.34
C ILE A 727 -23.03 14.76 -7.15
N LEU A 728 -22.30 15.35 -6.20
CA LEU A 728 -21.88 14.67 -4.98
C LEU A 728 -23.08 14.22 -4.13
N GLU A 729 -24.14 15.02 -4.02
CA GLU A 729 -25.38 14.63 -3.35
C GLU A 729 -26.07 13.46 -4.06
N LEU A 730 -26.08 13.45 -5.40
CA LEU A 730 -26.60 12.33 -6.19
C LEU A 730 -25.74 11.07 -6.01
N GLU A 731 -24.41 11.18 -6.01
CA GLU A 731 -23.51 10.05 -5.76
C GLU A 731 -23.65 9.50 -4.34
N VAL A 732 -23.85 10.37 -3.35
CA VAL A 732 -24.13 9.98 -1.96
C VAL A 732 -25.50 9.31 -1.87
N ALA A 733 -26.52 9.82 -2.55
CA ALA A 733 -27.85 9.21 -2.59
C ALA A 733 -27.82 7.85 -3.30
N GLU A 734 -27.09 7.71 -4.40
CA GLU A 734 -26.89 6.46 -5.11
C GLU A 734 -26.12 5.45 -4.26
N SER A 735 -25.04 5.89 -3.60
CA SER A 735 -24.27 5.05 -2.68
C SER A 735 -25.12 4.59 -1.49
N LYS A 736 -25.99 5.47 -0.96
CA LYS A 736 -26.92 5.14 0.11
C LYS A 736 -27.98 4.14 -0.36
N SER A 737 -28.58 4.34 -1.53
CA SER A 737 -29.54 3.41 -2.13
C SER A 737 -28.90 2.03 -2.38
N LYS A 738 -27.67 1.99 -2.88
CA LYS A 738 -26.91 0.75 -3.08
C LYS A 738 -26.57 0.05 -1.77
N SER A 739 -26.25 0.82 -0.71
CA SER A 739 -26.04 0.27 0.63
C SER A 739 -27.34 -0.32 1.21
N GLU A 740 -28.47 0.35 1.03
CA GLU A 740 -29.79 -0.14 1.47
C GLU A 740 -30.18 -1.40 0.70
N GLN A 741 -29.92 -1.46 -0.61
CA GLN A 741 -30.14 -2.64 -1.43
C GLN A 741 -29.27 -3.83 -1.00
N LEU A 742 -27.97 -3.61 -0.77
CA LEU A 742 -27.07 -4.64 -0.25
C LEU A 742 -27.50 -5.13 1.14
N GLN A 743 -28.02 -4.24 1.99
CA GLN A 743 -28.55 -4.63 3.30
C GLN A 743 -29.84 -5.45 3.19
N ALA A 744 -30.71 -5.15 2.22
CA ALA A 744 -31.90 -5.93 1.92
C ALA A 744 -31.55 -7.31 1.36
N ASP A 745 -30.61 -7.38 0.42
CA ASP A 745 -30.10 -8.64 -0.15
C ASP A 745 -29.44 -9.51 0.93
N PHE A 746 -28.67 -8.90 1.84
CA PHE A 746 -28.08 -9.59 2.97
C PHE A 746 -29.15 -10.19 3.89
N LYS A 747 -30.18 -9.42 4.25
CA LYS A 747 -31.33 -9.94 5.04
C LYS A 747 -32.07 -11.06 4.32
N GLN A 748 -32.22 -10.97 2.99
CA GLN A 748 -32.86 -12.02 2.20
C GLN A 748 -32.02 -13.30 2.17
N MET A 749 -30.70 -13.18 2.04
CA MET A 749 -29.76 -14.31 2.09
C MET A 749 -29.71 -14.94 3.48
N GLU A 750 -29.71 -14.13 4.54
CA GLU A 750 -29.78 -14.60 5.92
C GLU A 750 -31.07 -15.38 6.17
N LYS A 751 -32.22 -14.86 5.70
CA LYS A 751 -33.49 -15.58 5.75
C LYS A 751 -33.43 -16.93 5.01
N LYS A 752 -32.93 -16.95 3.76
CA LYS A 752 -32.76 -18.20 3.00
C LYS A 752 -31.85 -19.20 3.71
N TYR A 753 -30.79 -18.73 4.36
CA TYR A 753 -29.88 -19.57 5.12
C TYR A 753 -30.55 -20.16 6.37
N VAL A 754 -31.33 -19.36 7.10
CA VAL A 754 -32.12 -19.84 8.25
C VAL A 754 -33.18 -20.85 7.80
N ASP A 755 -33.91 -20.58 6.72
CA ASP A 755 -34.92 -21.48 6.16
C ASP A 755 -34.29 -22.82 5.72
N ALA A 756 -33.12 -22.79 5.07
CA ALA A 756 -32.38 -23.99 4.70
C ALA A 756 -31.92 -24.79 5.93
N LYS A 757 -31.43 -24.10 6.97
CA LYS A 757 -31.00 -24.74 8.23
C LYS A 757 -32.17 -25.37 8.98
N MET A 758 -33.33 -24.72 8.98
CA MET A 758 -34.57 -25.27 9.54
C MET A 758 -35.06 -26.48 8.73
N GLY A 759 -34.97 -26.43 7.40
CA GLY A 759 -35.28 -27.55 6.52
C GLY A 759 -34.39 -28.78 6.81
N TRP A 760 -33.10 -28.58 7.04
CA TRP A 760 -32.19 -29.66 7.41
C TRP A 760 -32.51 -30.24 8.80
N ALA A 761 -32.79 -29.39 9.78
CA ALA A 761 -33.19 -29.84 11.12
C ALA A 761 -34.50 -30.67 11.08
N ASN A 762 -35.47 -30.26 10.26
CA ASN A 762 -36.71 -31.03 10.06
C ASN A 762 -36.44 -32.37 9.37
N SER A 763 -35.57 -32.40 8.35
CA SER A 763 -35.20 -33.64 7.66
C SER A 763 -34.45 -34.61 8.59
N ASP A 764 -33.59 -34.09 9.47
CA ASP A 764 -32.91 -34.89 10.49
C ASP A 764 -33.90 -35.46 11.52
N LEU A 765 -34.88 -34.68 11.96
CA LEU A 765 -35.96 -35.14 12.85
C LEU A 765 -36.85 -36.22 12.18
N GLU A 766 -37.19 -36.05 10.91
CA GLU A 766 -37.94 -37.05 10.14
C GLU A 766 -37.14 -38.34 9.98
N LYS A 767 -35.84 -38.23 9.72
CA LYS A 767 -34.92 -39.37 9.65
C LYS A 767 -34.82 -40.10 10.99
N GLU A 768 -34.71 -39.37 12.10
CA GLU A 768 -34.70 -39.96 13.44
C GLU A 768 -36.03 -40.67 13.76
N SER A 769 -37.16 -40.07 13.39
CA SER A 769 -38.49 -40.68 13.49
C SER A 769 -38.61 -41.97 12.67
N LEU A 770 -38.08 -41.99 11.43
CA LEU A 770 -38.02 -43.18 10.59
C LEU A 770 -37.12 -44.27 11.17
N ILE A 771 -35.96 -43.90 11.72
CA ILE A 771 -35.05 -44.84 12.40
C ILE A 771 -35.74 -45.44 13.62
N GLN A 772 -36.48 -44.65 14.40
CA GLN A 772 -37.23 -45.16 15.55
C GLN A 772 -38.31 -46.15 15.11
N LYS A 773 -39.14 -45.79 14.11
CA LYS A 773 -40.14 -46.72 13.55
C LYS A 773 -39.53 -48.02 13.04
N TYR A 774 -38.34 -47.95 12.43
CA TYR A 774 -37.62 -49.13 11.97
C TYR A 774 -37.14 -50.01 13.14
N ARG A 775 -36.65 -49.40 14.23
CA ARG A 775 -36.28 -50.13 15.46
C ARG A 775 -37.48 -50.80 16.10
N ASP A 776 -38.59 -50.08 16.23
CA ASP A 776 -39.83 -50.62 16.80
C ASP A 776 -40.35 -51.81 15.97
N ALA A 777 -40.29 -51.71 14.63
CA ALA A 777 -40.64 -52.81 13.73
C ALA A 777 -39.70 -54.02 13.86
N GLN A 778 -38.39 -53.80 14.04
CA GLN A 778 -37.42 -54.87 14.30
C GLN A 778 -37.66 -55.55 15.66
N GLU A 779 -38.05 -54.79 16.68
CA GLU A 779 -38.38 -55.32 18.00
C GLU A 779 -39.65 -56.17 17.94
N GLN A 780 -40.71 -55.69 17.27
CA GLN A 780 -41.91 -56.49 17.02
C GLN A 780 -41.60 -57.80 16.28
N LEU A 781 -40.73 -57.78 15.27
CA LEU A 781 -40.29 -58.99 14.56
C LEU A 781 -39.54 -59.97 15.48
N ARG A 782 -38.73 -59.47 16.42
CA ARG A 782 -38.06 -60.32 17.43
C ARG A 782 -39.07 -60.95 18.39
N ASP A 783 -40.06 -60.20 18.83
CA ASP A 783 -41.13 -60.70 19.71
C ASP A 783 -41.95 -61.78 19.00
N TYR A 784 -42.34 -61.56 17.73
CA TYR A 784 -43.03 -62.58 16.95
C TYR A 784 -42.16 -63.83 16.72
N SER A 785 -40.86 -63.66 16.45
CA SER A 785 -39.94 -64.80 16.32
C SER A 785 -39.80 -65.58 17.63
N SER A 786 -39.78 -64.90 18.78
CA SER A 786 -39.77 -65.52 20.10
C SER A 786 -41.05 -66.30 20.39
N GLN A 787 -42.22 -65.70 20.11
CA GLN A 787 -43.52 -66.34 20.24
C GLN A 787 -43.64 -67.57 19.34
N PHE A 788 -43.18 -67.46 18.09
CA PHE A 788 -43.16 -68.58 17.15
C PHE A 788 -42.28 -69.73 17.67
N THR A 789 -41.09 -69.42 18.19
CA THR A 789 -40.20 -70.42 18.81
C THR A 789 -40.85 -71.09 20.02
N MET A 790 -41.56 -70.35 20.88
CA MET A 790 -42.31 -70.94 22.00
C MET A 790 -43.41 -71.88 21.52
N MET A 791 -44.17 -71.47 20.50
CA MET A 791 -45.23 -72.28 19.91
C MET A 791 -44.67 -73.57 19.26
N GLU A 792 -43.53 -73.50 18.57
CA GLU A 792 -42.83 -74.69 18.06
C GLU A 792 -42.45 -75.65 19.19
N VAL A 793 -41.88 -75.13 20.28
CA VAL A 793 -41.53 -75.94 21.47
C VAL A 793 -42.77 -76.59 22.10
N GLU A 794 -43.89 -75.88 22.17
CA GLU A 794 -45.16 -76.43 22.66
C GLU A 794 -45.71 -77.53 21.74
N LEU A 795 -45.64 -77.35 20.42
CA LEU A 795 -46.01 -78.37 19.45
C LEU A 795 -45.15 -79.64 19.59
N TYR A 796 -43.84 -79.49 19.79
CA TYR A 796 -42.96 -80.63 20.06
C TYR A 796 -43.37 -81.37 21.35
N LYS A 797 -43.70 -80.65 22.43
CA LYS A 797 -44.18 -81.27 23.69
C LYS A 797 -45.53 -81.96 23.50
N ILE A 798 -46.44 -81.40 22.71
CA ILE A 798 -47.74 -82.03 22.39
C ILE A 798 -47.50 -83.33 21.61
N ASN A 799 -46.64 -83.31 20.60
CA ASN A 799 -46.29 -84.49 19.82
C ASN A 799 -45.63 -85.58 20.69
N GLU A 800 -44.75 -85.19 21.61
CA GLU A 800 -44.13 -86.12 22.57
C GLU A 800 -45.18 -86.76 23.48
N ARG A 801 -46.09 -85.97 24.07
CA ARG A 801 -47.21 -86.47 24.89
C ARG A 801 -48.14 -87.38 24.09
N PHE A 802 -48.42 -87.02 22.83
CA PHE A 802 -49.23 -87.84 21.94
C PHE A 802 -48.54 -89.18 21.67
N GLY A 803 -47.23 -89.18 21.38
CA GLY A 803 -46.44 -90.40 21.22
C GLY A 803 -46.42 -91.28 22.47
N GLN A 804 -46.26 -90.69 23.66
CA GLN A 804 -46.37 -91.41 24.94
C GLN A 804 -47.75 -92.02 25.14
N THR A 805 -48.82 -91.27 24.84
CA THR A 805 -50.21 -91.76 24.95
C THR A 805 -50.47 -92.92 23.98
N LEU A 806 -49.93 -92.83 22.77
CA LEU A 806 -50.07 -93.86 21.75
C LEU A 806 -49.32 -95.14 22.14
N ASN A 807 -48.11 -95.01 22.71
CA ASN A 807 -47.38 -96.14 23.28
C ASN A 807 -48.13 -96.79 24.45
N ASN A 808 -48.66 -96.00 25.39
CA ASN A 808 -49.47 -96.52 26.50
C ASN A 808 -50.72 -97.26 25.99
N ASN A 809 -51.39 -96.73 24.97
CA ASN A 809 -52.55 -97.39 24.36
C ASN A 809 -52.15 -98.73 23.69
N ASN A 810 -51.00 -98.78 23.01
CA ASN A 810 -50.49 -100.02 22.43
C ASN A 810 -50.14 -101.05 23.51
N GLU A 811 -49.54 -100.63 24.63
CA GLU A 811 -49.24 -101.51 25.77
C GLU A 811 -50.52 -102.07 26.39
N LEU A 812 -51.54 -101.23 26.61
CA LEU A 812 -52.86 -101.67 27.10
C LEU A 812 -53.54 -102.61 26.09
N GLU A 813 -53.41 -102.38 24.79
CA GLU A 813 -53.97 -103.26 23.77
C GLU A 813 -53.28 -104.63 23.78
N MET A 814 -51.96 -104.68 23.95
CA MET A 814 -51.22 -105.93 24.14
C MET A 814 -51.64 -106.65 25.43
N GLU A 815 -51.84 -105.93 26.53
CA GLU A 815 -52.32 -106.50 27.79
C GLU A 815 -53.73 -107.08 27.65
N ILE A 816 -54.64 -106.37 26.97
CA ILE A 816 -55.99 -106.86 26.64
C ILE A 816 -55.90 -108.13 25.77
N GLN A 817 -55.01 -108.18 24.77
CA GLN A 817 -54.81 -109.38 23.95
C GLN A 817 -54.27 -110.55 24.79
N ALA A 818 -53.33 -110.32 25.70
CA ALA A 818 -52.81 -111.34 26.60
C ALA A 818 -53.91 -111.89 27.53
N LEU A 819 -54.73 -111.01 28.11
CA LEU A 819 -55.88 -111.40 28.93
C LEU A 819 -56.92 -112.19 28.12
N ARG A 820 -57.20 -111.80 26.87
CA ARG A 820 -58.07 -112.56 25.96
C ARG A 820 -57.53 -113.97 25.70
N GLN A 821 -56.23 -114.12 25.46
CA GLN A 821 -55.60 -115.43 25.28
C GLN A 821 -55.72 -116.29 26.54
N GLN A 822 -55.46 -115.72 27.73
CA GLN A 822 -55.62 -116.42 29.00
C GLN A 822 -57.07 -116.86 29.25
N MET A 823 -58.06 -116.03 28.91
CA MET A 823 -59.47 -116.41 28.99
C MET A 823 -59.83 -117.54 28.00
N GLU A 824 -59.33 -117.49 26.76
CA GLU A 824 -59.52 -118.57 25.79
C GLU A 824 -58.88 -119.89 26.23
N GLU A 825 -57.68 -119.84 26.83
CA GLU A 825 -57.02 -121.00 27.43
C GLU A 825 -57.80 -121.53 28.64
N GLY A 826 -58.32 -120.63 29.48
CA GLY A 826 -59.23 -120.93 30.58
C GLY A 826 -60.50 -121.65 30.11
N ASP A 827 -61.14 -121.18 29.04
CA ASP A 827 -62.33 -121.80 28.47
C ASP A 827 -62.02 -123.13 27.78
N LYS A 828 -60.87 -123.28 27.13
CA LYS A 828 -60.38 -124.57 26.61
C LYS A 828 -60.10 -125.57 27.74
N SER A 829 -59.64 -125.12 28.90
CA SER A 829 -59.41 -125.97 30.07
C SER A 829 -60.72 -126.41 30.75
N LYS A 830 -61.75 -125.54 30.78
CA LYS A 830 -63.10 -125.88 31.27
C LYS A 830 -63.82 -126.87 30.35
N LYS A 831 -63.64 -126.78 29.03
CA LYS A 831 -64.16 -127.77 28.07
C LYS A 831 -63.51 -129.16 28.15
N LYS A 832 -62.36 -129.32 28.82
CA LYS A 832 -61.70 -130.62 29.05
C LYS A 832 -62.11 -131.32 30.35
N LYS A 833 -62.94 -130.69 31.19
CA LYS A 833 -63.43 -131.24 32.47
C LYS A 833 -64.91 -131.62 32.47
N HIS A 834 -65.55 -131.67 31.30
CA HIS A 834 -66.90 -132.21 31.12
C HIS A 834 -66.90 -133.36 30.12
#